data_AF-A0A916W0K5-F1
#
_entry.id   AF-A0A916W0K5-F1
#
_cell.length_a   1.000
_cell.length_b   1.000
_cell.length_c   1.000
_cell.angle_alpha   90.00
_cell.angle_beta   90.00
_cell.angle_gamma   90.00
#
_symmetry.space_group_name_H-M   'P 1'
#
loop_
_entity.id
_entity.type
_entity.pdbx_description
1 polymer ?
#
loop_
_entity_poly.entity_id
_entity_poly.type
_entity_poly.pdbx_seq_one_letter_code
_entity_poly.pdbx_strand_id
1 'polypeptide(L)'
;MFKCRKVKVTRIEAHQIGLVEAQDGSPLKPGKNFGHKVNCNNFQDAQAFFDNGGQVGKQIDILLPGTYKINTDLFKITPVEQLSIGTEEIGLVEAKDGVSLKPGESFEKVVDCDDFQDGSEFIRKGGQRGNQLAILTEGTYQINTELFRICKVPITYISAEEIGLVETQDGKPLEQGENFAKKVDCNNFQDAQAFFDNGGQAGKQLATLRAGKYYINTDIFKIKKVSATTISPGEIGLVETKYGKPLEEGKNFAKKVDCNNFQDAQAFFDNGGQAGKQIATLETGTYYINPEIFTIRKVPIIRIPQGEIGLVIANEGASKSDEQTLGKVVECNNFQDAEAFLKNGGQKGKQLAILSEGDYKINTDFFTVITTANANEYKEEPKKLKIYKISSGKIGIVTTNVGKTLPKDVIAGPIIEGHDNYQNAQKFLDLGGYIGLQEEVIKEGEWKLNPWFVEVEQVPITRIENEEVGVVISYVGKKYDKNDDNQNTSVDENKSTYQLVPGGYQGVEKKPLLVGDYPINTRIKKVQLVPTTQIILNWSDEEKHPLNYDAKLKILKLTSSDGREFQVQFTQMIRIAPENAPKMVCQIGAQVAEVEKITMDDGKTIKKYPAIRNLVVRVLTGVVEGHFKQAATGKTAIQFQETIVNSQDAAQAYIEDVLKKNGVEGEGTYINAIDLPEDLDKRRQELEDLKQEQIKTKEEAKLAEEKKRTEEINQQLVQTKEETKALEKRTQAETDVYIAKKKGEAHFAEQEAIVKANKLHTDDEINRRKKFAEIDINAFRARVNALSPELYTQIETQGKWADAMAQMEINYPQIMMTGSGNSSSGDPTSNYFQLLQLDHLEALRNRLNPGTSTPLLSTAGTKNYLSQNQEQKSLSAKPKIPVVLLLDTSSSMYGQRIDSLNAGITSFKREFEPNTDTSQNIELAIITCNSNGRTVQEFVSMDKFVPSSLKAEGTTTIGKGIDLALEEIENYQNSKKPWVFLIIGSPPTDNWQKSAQRIRQAVEMNKLNFFVVAVQGADMISLGEIAPLNTPPKLLNSLKFRELFYWLAETLKTVANSEPGAAISILPVTEWAEDEY
;
A
#
# COMPACT_ATOMS: atom_id res chain seq x y z
N MET A 1 -124.80 38.32 -13.13
CA MET A 1 -124.39 38.14 -11.72
C MET A 1 -122.91 37.80 -11.72
N PHE A 2 -122.07 38.60 -11.07
CA PHE A 2 -120.65 38.29 -10.91
C PHE A 2 -120.43 37.65 -9.53
N LYS A 3 -119.68 36.55 -9.47
CA LYS A 3 -119.24 35.94 -8.20
C LYS A 3 -117.84 36.48 -7.89
N CYS A 4 -117.75 37.39 -6.92
CA CYS A 4 -116.45 37.90 -6.47
C CYS A 4 -115.85 36.93 -5.45
N ARG A 5 -114.58 36.55 -5.66
CA ARG A 5 -113.80 35.74 -4.73
C ARG A 5 -112.63 36.58 -4.21
N LYS A 6 -112.44 36.61 -2.90
CA LYS A 6 -111.22 37.17 -2.31
C LYS A 6 -110.08 36.20 -2.52
N VAL A 7 -109.01 36.65 -3.16
CA VAL A 7 -107.76 35.90 -3.35
C VAL A 7 -106.68 36.58 -2.52
N LYS A 8 -105.81 35.80 -1.87
CA LYS A 8 -104.67 36.35 -1.12
C LYS A 8 -103.68 36.95 -2.10
N VAL A 9 -103.07 38.08 -1.72
CA VAL A 9 -101.95 38.64 -2.48
C VAL A 9 -100.79 37.65 -2.50
N THR A 10 -100.09 37.56 -3.63
CA THR A 10 -98.90 36.73 -3.77
C THR A 10 -97.73 37.46 -3.13
N ARG A 11 -97.11 36.85 -2.11
CA ARG A 11 -95.94 37.40 -1.43
C ARG A 11 -94.73 36.52 -1.76
N ILE A 12 -93.68 37.15 -2.27
CA ILE A 12 -92.36 36.55 -2.48
C ILE A 12 -91.45 37.12 -1.41
N GLU A 13 -90.94 36.26 -0.52
CA GLU A 13 -90.06 36.69 0.57
C GLU A 13 -88.68 37.14 0.05
N ALA A 14 -87.93 37.88 0.87
CA ALA A 14 -86.63 38.46 0.49
C ALA A 14 -85.59 37.45 -0.03
N HIS A 15 -85.66 36.20 0.42
CA HIS A 15 -84.77 35.09 0.03
C HIS A 15 -85.34 34.21 -1.09
N GLN A 16 -86.45 34.62 -1.71
CA GLN A 16 -87.15 33.85 -2.73
C GLN A 16 -87.24 34.61 -4.05
N ILE A 17 -87.49 33.87 -5.12
CA ILE A 17 -87.99 34.37 -6.40
C ILE A 17 -89.29 33.65 -6.73
N GLY A 18 -90.19 34.31 -7.45
CA GLY A 18 -91.43 33.70 -7.93
C GLY A 18 -91.29 33.22 -9.37
N LEU A 19 -91.31 31.91 -9.58
CA LEU A 19 -91.40 31.33 -10.92
C LEU A 19 -92.85 31.39 -11.41
N VAL A 20 -93.05 31.82 -12.66
CA VAL A 20 -94.37 32.10 -13.22
C VAL A 20 -94.74 31.07 -14.30
N GLU A 21 -95.89 30.43 -14.16
CA GLU A 21 -96.48 29.54 -15.15
C GLU A 21 -97.88 30.04 -15.53
N ALA A 22 -98.02 30.56 -16.75
CA ALA A 22 -99.29 31.03 -17.30
C ALA A 22 -100.16 29.82 -17.69
N GLN A 23 -101.39 29.78 -17.18
CA GLN A 23 -102.36 28.71 -17.44
C GLN A 23 -103.13 28.93 -18.75
N ASP A 24 -103.10 30.15 -19.29
CA ASP A 24 -103.80 30.56 -20.50
C ASP A 24 -102.99 31.60 -21.28
N GLY A 25 -103.18 31.68 -22.60
CA GLY A 25 -102.39 32.52 -23.50
C GLY A 25 -102.25 31.95 -24.91
N SER A 26 -101.49 32.64 -25.75
CA SER A 26 -101.12 32.14 -27.07
C SER A 26 -100.23 30.88 -26.95
N PRO A 27 -100.28 29.93 -27.89
CA PRO A 27 -99.40 28.76 -27.84
C PRO A 27 -97.91 29.16 -27.89
N LEU A 28 -97.05 28.37 -27.24
CA LEU A 28 -95.60 28.52 -27.34
C LEU A 28 -95.16 28.36 -28.80
N LYS A 29 -94.11 29.11 -29.19
CA LYS A 29 -93.54 28.98 -30.53
C LYS A 29 -92.92 27.57 -30.69
N PRO A 30 -93.04 26.91 -31.85
CA PRO A 30 -92.44 25.59 -32.06
C PRO A 30 -90.95 25.59 -31.72
N GLY A 31 -90.52 24.64 -30.87
CA GLY A 31 -89.13 24.51 -30.41
C GLY A 31 -88.74 25.36 -29.20
N LYS A 32 -89.65 26.18 -28.64
CA LYS A 32 -89.45 26.92 -27.39
C LYS A 32 -90.15 26.22 -26.21
N ASN A 33 -89.51 26.27 -25.06
CA ASN A 33 -89.97 25.67 -23.81
C ASN A 33 -90.56 26.71 -22.84
N PHE A 34 -90.27 28.01 -23.04
CA PHE A 34 -90.73 29.12 -22.20
C PHE A 34 -91.41 30.23 -23.01
N GLY A 35 -92.37 30.90 -22.39
CA GLY A 35 -93.04 32.09 -22.91
C GLY A 35 -92.11 33.31 -22.86
N HIS A 36 -92.09 34.10 -23.93
CA HIS A 36 -91.28 35.31 -23.99
C HIS A 36 -91.79 36.40 -23.05
N LYS A 37 -90.88 37.31 -22.62
CA LYS A 37 -91.22 38.49 -21.82
C LYS A 37 -92.20 39.39 -22.55
N VAL A 38 -93.28 39.72 -21.84
CA VAL A 38 -94.30 40.67 -22.27
C VAL A 38 -94.48 41.74 -21.20
N ASN A 39 -94.66 43.00 -21.62
CA ASN A 39 -94.84 44.09 -20.68
C ASN A 39 -96.25 44.05 -20.06
N CYS A 40 -96.36 43.49 -18.85
CA CYS A 40 -97.63 43.24 -18.18
C CYS A 40 -97.61 43.61 -16.69
N ASN A 41 -96.74 44.55 -16.30
CA ASN A 41 -96.57 45.02 -14.92
C ASN A 41 -96.38 43.86 -13.92
N ASN A 42 -95.38 43.01 -14.17
CA ASN A 42 -95.05 41.83 -13.35
C ASN A 42 -96.25 40.89 -13.16
N PHE A 43 -96.96 40.59 -14.27
CA PHE A 43 -98.13 39.71 -14.32
C PHE A 43 -99.34 40.16 -13.47
N GLN A 44 -99.36 41.43 -13.04
CA GLN A 44 -100.50 42.01 -12.33
C GLN A 44 -101.57 42.53 -13.28
N ASP A 45 -101.20 42.84 -14.52
CA ASP A 45 -102.14 43.22 -15.58
C ASP A 45 -102.32 42.06 -16.58
N ALA A 46 -103.36 41.26 -16.33
CA ALA A 46 -103.68 40.11 -17.19
C ALA A 46 -104.13 40.54 -18.59
N GLN A 47 -104.79 41.70 -18.74
CA GLN A 47 -105.23 42.17 -20.06
C GLN A 47 -104.01 42.57 -20.90
N ALA A 48 -103.09 43.32 -20.31
CA ALA A 48 -101.83 43.67 -20.95
C ALA A 48 -100.97 42.43 -21.29
N PHE A 49 -101.03 41.35 -20.50
CA PHE A 49 -100.38 40.08 -20.84
C PHE A 49 -100.92 39.50 -22.15
N PHE A 50 -102.24 39.41 -22.33
CA PHE A 50 -102.82 38.89 -23.57
C PHE A 50 -102.63 39.85 -24.76
N ASP A 51 -102.86 41.15 -24.55
CA ASP A 51 -102.77 42.17 -25.61
C ASP A 51 -101.35 42.26 -26.19
N ASN A 52 -100.33 42.04 -25.35
CA ASN A 52 -98.93 42.03 -25.76
C ASN A 52 -98.44 40.64 -26.22
N GLY A 53 -99.34 39.68 -26.45
CA GLY A 53 -99.01 38.37 -27.02
C GLY A 53 -98.46 37.33 -26.04
N GLY A 54 -98.84 37.43 -24.76
CA GLY A 54 -98.45 36.49 -23.71
C GLY A 54 -98.78 35.04 -24.05
N GLN A 55 -97.89 34.12 -23.66
CA GLN A 55 -97.94 32.73 -24.07
C GLN A 55 -98.24 31.80 -22.88
N VAL A 56 -98.97 30.72 -23.15
CA VAL A 56 -99.27 29.70 -22.14
C VAL A 56 -98.02 28.90 -21.78
N GLY A 57 -97.89 28.46 -20.51
CA GLY A 57 -96.78 27.68 -20.00
C GLY A 57 -95.81 28.47 -19.10
N LYS A 58 -94.63 27.90 -18.85
CA LYS A 58 -93.58 28.51 -18.02
C LYS A 58 -93.06 29.80 -18.66
N GLN A 59 -92.88 30.85 -17.88
CA GLN A 59 -92.40 32.15 -18.38
C GLN A 59 -90.91 32.34 -18.13
N ILE A 60 -90.24 33.09 -18.99
CA ILE A 60 -88.82 33.46 -18.81
C ILE A 60 -88.65 34.41 -17.62
N ASP A 61 -89.51 35.43 -17.52
CA ASP A 61 -89.45 36.42 -16.44
C ASP A 61 -89.83 35.80 -15.09
N ILE A 62 -89.12 36.25 -14.06
CA ILE A 62 -89.35 35.89 -12.66
C ILE A 62 -89.94 37.07 -11.89
N LEU A 63 -90.56 36.79 -10.75
CA LEU A 63 -90.97 37.81 -9.79
C LEU A 63 -89.90 37.98 -8.72
N LEU A 64 -89.37 39.21 -8.60
CA LEU A 64 -88.46 39.59 -7.54
C LEU A 64 -89.17 39.66 -6.17
N PRO A 65 -88.45 39.66 -5.03
CA PRO A 65 -89.07 39.83 -3.72
C PRO A 65 -90.04 41.01 -3.64
N GLY A 66 -91.24 40.77 -3.13
CA GLY A 66 -92.31 41.78 -3.16
C GLY A 66 -93.71 41.21 -2.91
N THR A 67 -94.68 42.12 -2.86
CA THR A 67 -96.11 41.77 -2.75
C THR A 67 -96.82 42.15 -4.05
N TYR A 68 -97.40 41.15 -4.71
CA TYR A 68 -98.02 41.29 -6.02
C TYR A 68 -99.51 40.93 -5.98
N LYS A 69 -100.33 41.69 -6.72
CA LYS A 69 -101.76 41.42 -6.90
C LYS A 69 -101.95 40.64 -8.21
N ILE A 70 -101.69 39.33 -8.17
CA ILE A 70 -101.71 38.47 -9.36
C ILE A 70 -103.03 37.71 -9.43
N ASN A 71 -103.56 37.56 -10.64
CA ASN A 71 -104.68 36.65 -10.89
C ASN A 71 -104.18 35.20 -10.84
N THR A 72 -104.38 34.53 -9.70
CA THR A 72 -103.91 33.16 -9.47
C THR A 72 -104.62 32.09 -10.29
N ASP A 73 -105.77 32.42 -10.90
CA ASP A 73 -106.46 31.51 -11.81
C ASP A 73 -105.80 31.51 -13.21
N LEU A 74 -105.08 32.59 -13.57
CA LEU A 74 -104.35 32.74 -14.83
C LEU A 74 -102.85 32.48 -14.70
N PHE A 75 -102.23 32.86 -13.58
CA PHE A 75 -100.80 32.67 -13.34
C PHE A 75 -100.58 31.86 -12.08
N LYS A 76 -99.94 30.71 -12.23
CA LYS A 76 -99.46 29.91 -11.11
C LYS A 76 -98.07 30.40 -10.73
N ILE A 77 -97.94 30.89 -9.51
CA ILE A 77 -96.68 31.38 -8.96
C ILE A 77 -96.12 30.34 -8.00
N THR A 78 -94.87 29.92 -8.24
CA THR A 78 -94.15 28.99 -7.36
C THR A 78 -92.99 29.74 -6.73
N PRO A 79 -93.08 30.12 -5.43
CA PRO A 79 -91.94 30.69 -4.72
C PRO A 79 -90.86 29.62 -4.56
N VAL A 80 -89.65 29.94 -5.00
CA VAL A 80 -88.45 29.10 -4.84
C VAL A 80 -87.36 29.93 -4.18
N GLU A 81 -86.47 29.27 -3.43
CA GLU A 81 -85.32 29.95 -2.83
C GLU A 81 -84.39 30.50 -3.91
N GLN A 82 -83.79 31.66 -3.65
CA GLN A 82 -82.73 32.21 -4.49
C GLN A 82 -81.55 31.25 -4.57
N LEU A 83 -80.88 31.21 -5.71
CA LEU A 83 -79.73 30.35 -5.90
C LEU A 83 -78.53 30.95 -5.17
N SER A 84 -78.07 30.29 -4.11
CA SER A 84 -76.79 30.63 -3.47
C SER A 84 -75.70 29.68 -3.91
N ILE A 85 -74.60 30.19 -4.46
CA ILE A 85 -73.36 29.45 -4.69
C ILE A 85 -72.44 29.69 -3.50
N GLY A 86 -71.98 28.61 -2.86
CA GLY A 86 -71.07 28.71 -1.72
C GLY A 86 -69.67 29.19 -2.11
N THR A 87 -68.88 29.62 -1.11
CA THR A 87 -67.52 30.15 -1.30
C THR A 87 -66.50 29.12 -1.82
N GLU A 88 -66.85 27.83 -1.80
CA GLU A 88 -66.02 26.72 -2.31
C GLU A 88 -66.72 25.91 -3.40
N GLU A 89 -67.72 26.51 -4.05
CA GLU A 89 -68.47 25.90 -5.13
C GLU A 89 -68.50 26.82 -6.35
N ILE A 90 -68.74 26.23 -7.52
CA ILE A 90 -69.14 26.94 -8.74
C ILE A 90 -70.46 26.37 -9.22
N GLY A 91 -71.27 27.20 -9.88
CA GLY A 91 -72.46 26.76 -10.59
C GLY A 91 -72.16 26.52 -12.06
N LEU A 92 -72.26 25.28 -12.51
CA LEU A 92 -72.28 24.94 -13.93
C LEU A 92 -73.70 25.14 -14.47
N VAL A 93 -73.82 25.88 -15.57
CA VAL A 93 -75.11 26.33 -16.09
C VAL A 93 -75.48 25.53 -17.34
N GLU A 94 -76.70 25.00 -17.38
CA GLU A 94 -77.29 24.42 -18.58
C GLU A 94 -78.63 25.11 -18.89
N ALA A 95 -78.74 25.69 -20.09
CA ALA A 95 -79.95 26.34 -20.56
C ALA A 95 -80.92 25.30 -21.15
N LYS A 96 -82.16 25.26 -20.63
CA LYS A 96 -83.22 24.36 -21.15
C LYS A 96 -83.98 24.92 -22.35
N ASP A 97 -83.77 26.19 -22.68
CA ASP A 97 -84.38 26.86 -23.83
C ASP A 97 -83.40 27.85 -24.44
N GLY A 98 -83.55 28.11 -25.74
CA GLY A 98 -82.54 28.81 -26.53
C GLY A 98 -82.67 28.52 -28.02
N VAL A 99 -81.73 29.00 -28.81
CA VAL A 99 -81.53 28.53 -30.19
C VAL A 99 -80.90 27.13 -30.15
N SER A 100 -81.29 26.22 -31.04
CA SER A 100 -80.67 24.88 -31.09
C SER A 100 -79.18 24.98 -31.45
N LEU A 101 -78.35 24.20 -30.75
CA LEU A 101 -76.94 23.98 -31.07
C LEU A 101 -76.75 23.58 -32.54
N LYS A 102 -75.67 24.07 -33.16
CA LYS A 102 -75.25 23.60 -34.49
C LYS A 102 -74.75 22.16 -34.39
N PRO A 103 -74.99 21.30 -35.39
CA PRO A 103 -74.47 19.93 -35.38
C PRO A 103 -72.93 19.92 -35.28
N GLY A 104 -72.39 19.39 -34.18
CA GLY A 104 -70.94 19.23 -33.95
C GLY A 104 -70.33 20.15 -32.89
N GLU A 105 -71.05 21.14 -32.35
CA GLU A 105 -70.59 21.96 -31.21
C GLU A 105 -71.17 21.38 -29.90
N SER A 106 -70.34 21.21 -28.86
CA SER A 106 -70.79 20.67 -27.55
C SER A 106 -70.99 21.74 -26.47
N PHE A 107 -70.47 22.95 -26.67
CA PHE A 107 -70.52 24.07 -25.72
C PHE A 107 -70.69 25.42 -26.43
N GLU A 108 -71.29 26.41 -25.75
CA GLU A 108 -71.82 27.63 -26.39
C GLU A 108 -71.15 28.94 -25.93
N LYS A 109 -70.98 29.89 -26.86
CA LYS A 109 -70.38 31.22 -26.60
C LYS A 109 -71.04 31.92 -25.40
N VAL A 110 -70.22 32.58 -24.58
CA VAL A 110 -70.70 33.35 -23.43
C VAL A 110 -71.58 34.50 -23.91
N VAL A 111 -72.83 34.50 -23.44
CA VAL A 111 -73.77 35.61 -23.64
C VAL A 111 -73.80 36.43 -22.36
N ASP A 112 -73.39 37.69 -22.47
CA ASP A 112 -73.51 38.66 -21.38
C ASP A 112 -74.99 38.92 -21.08
N CYS A 113 -75.48 38.43 -19.94
CA CYS A 113 -76.89 38.45 -19.52
C CYS A 113 -77.03 38.56 -17.99
N ASP A 114 -76.13 39.33 -17.36
CA ASP A 114 -76.13 39.57 -15.90
C ASP A 114 -76.07 38.25 -15.11
N ASP A 115 -75.07 37.41 -15.41
CA ASP A 115 -74.87 36.09 -14.80
C ASP A 115 -76.13 35.21 -14.83
N PHE A 116 -76.82 35.20 -15.98
CA PHE A 116 -78.05 34.44 -16.24
C PHE A 116 -79.27 34.89 -15.41
N GLN A 117 -79.19 36.01 -14.70
CA GLN A 117 -80.32 36.58 -13.97
C GLN A 117 -81.35 37.21 -14.91
N ASP A 118 -80.94 37.73 -16.08
CA ASP A 118 -81.84 38.16 -17.15
C ASP A 118 -81.97 37.09 -18.25
N GLY A 119 -82.86 36.12 -18.02
CA GLY A 119 -83.19 35.09 -19.01
C GLY A 119 -83.78 35.64 -20.31
N SER A 120 -84.40 36.82 -20.28
CA SER A 120 -84.98 37.45 -21.47
C SER A 120 -83.89 38.03 -22.36
N GLU A 121 -82.88 38.66 -21.74
CA GLU A 121 -81.69 39.13 -22.44
C GLU A 121 -80.86 37.98 -23.01
N PHE A 122 -80.71 36.88 -22.26
CA PHE A 122 -80.07 35.66 -22.74
C PHE A 122 -80.70 35.17 -24.05
N ILE A 123 -82.02 34.97 -24.08
CA ILE A 123 -82.72 34.51 -25.29
C ILE A 123 -82.66 35.55 -26.42
N ARG A 124 -82.78 36.85 -26.11
CA ARG A 124 -82.75 37.94 -27.10
C ARG A 124 -81.40 38.08 -27.79
N LYS A 125 -80.30 37.91 -27.05
CA LYS A 125 -78.93 37.94 -27.60
C LYS A 125 -78.56 36.64 -28.32
N GLY A 126 -79.50 35.71 -28.47
CA GLY A 126 -79.30 34.46 -29.20
C GLY A 126 -78.67 33.35 -28.36
N GLY A 127 -78.90 33.36 -27.04
CA GLY A 127 -78.56 32.26 -26.14
C GLY A 127 -79.06 30.93 -26.68
N GLN A 128 -78.19 29.94 -26.64
CA GLN A 128 -78.45 28.63 -27.20
C GLN A 128 -78.85 27.65 -26.08
N ARG A 129 -79.39 26.49 -26.46
CA ARG A 129 -79.90 25.48 -25.54
C ARG A 129 -78.86 24.38 -25.33
N GLY A 130 -78.28 24.32 -24.13
CA GLY A 130 -77.33 23.28 -23.73
C GLY A 130 -76.41 23.72 -22.60
N ASN A 131 -75.29 23.02 -22.43
CA ASN A 131 -74.25 23.36 -21.46
C ASN A 131 -73.56 24.68 -21.86
N GLN A 132 -73.47 25.61 -20.91
CA GLN A 132 -72.88 26.93 -21.14
C GLN A 132 -71.38 26.93 -20.81
N LEU A 133 -70.60 27.78 -21.49
CA LEU A 133 -69.18 27.98 -21.18
C LEU A 133 -68.96 28.72 -19.85
N ALA A 134 -69.84 29.70 -19.57
CA ALA A 134 -69.76 30.52 -18.36
C ALA A 134 -70.14 29.73 -17.10
N ILE A 135 -69.50 30.09 -16.00
CA ILE A 135 -69.73 29.54 -14.67
C ILE A 135 -70.27 30.63 -13.75
N LEU A 136 -71.05 30.23 -12.75
CA LEU A 136 -71.45 31.10 -11.64
C LEU A 136 -70.46 30.96 -10.50
N THR A 137 -69.92 32.08 -10.02
CA THR A 137 -68.99 32.13 -8.88
C THR A 137 -69.75 32.39 -7.57
N GLU A 138 -69.06 32.61 -6.45
CA GLU A 138 -69.71 32.83 -5.15
C GLU A 138 -70.70 34.00 -5.20
N GLY A 139 -71.91 33.80 -4.70
CA GLY A 139 -72.95 34.82 -4.78
C GLY A 139 -74.36 34.28 -4.57
N THR A 140 -75.30 35.21 -4.39
CA THR A 140 -76.73 34.92 -4.39
C THR A 140 -77.33 35.48 -5.68
N TYR A 141 -77.89 34.60 -6.49
CA TYR A 141 -78.39 34.92 -7.82
C TYR A 141 -79.90 34.74 -7.90
N GLN A 142 -80.54 35.67 -8.58
CA GLN A 142 -81.98 35.66 -8.85
C GLN A 142 -82.24 35.04 -10.22
N ILE A 143 -81.86 33.77 -10.39
CA ILE A 143 -81.92 33.06 -11.68
C ILE A 143 -83.20 32.25 -11.78
N ASN A 144 -83.83 32.25 -12.96
CA ASN A 144 -84.90 31.31 -13.27
C ASN A 144 -84.35 29.87 -13.32
N THR A 145 -84.43 29.14 -12.20
CA THR A 145 -83.89 27.77 -12.06
C THR A 145 -84.62 26.73 -12.90
N GLU A 146 -85.77 27.08 -13.48
CA GLU A 146 -86.44 26.23 -14.46
C GLU A 146 -85.85 26.39 -15.85
N LEU A 147 -85.53 27.64 -16.24
CA LEU A 147 -84.88 27.97 -17.51
C LEU A 147 -83.41 27.53 -17.53
N PHE A 148 -82.68 27.78 -16.44
CA PHE A 148 -81.29 27.39 -16.28
C PHE A 148 -81.17 26.31 -15.19
N ARG A 149 -80.75 25.11 -15.56
CA ARG A 149 -80.37 24.07 -14.60
C ARG A 149 -78.96 24.39 -14.10
N ILE A 150 -78.83 24.60 -12.80
CA ILE A 150 -77.52 24.83 -12.17
C ILE A 150 -77.07 23.58 -11.42
N CYS A 151 -75.90 23.08 -11.79
CA CYS A 151 -75.22 22.01 -11.06
C CYS A 151 -74.10 22.64 -10.21
N LYS A 152 -74.20 22.54 -8.88
CA LYS A 152 -73.14 23.01 -7.99
C LYS A 152 -72.04 21.95 -7.92
N VAL A 153 -70.83 22.35 -8.23
CA VAL A 153 -69.63 21.49 -8.13
C VAL A 153 -68.57 22.19 -7.29
N PRO A 154 -67.76 21.46 -6.53
CA PRO A 154 -66.70 22.07 -5.74
C PRO A 154 -65.65 22.75 -6.62
N ILE A 155 -65.06 23.85 -6.15
CA ILE A 155 -63.93 24.49 -6.83
C ILE A 155 -62.76 23.51 -6.99
N THR A 156 -61.97 23.69 -8.04
CA THR A 156 -60.77 22.88 -8.24
C THR A 156 -59.67 23.39 -7.32
N TYR A 157 -59.40 22.64 -6.24
CA TYR A 157 -58.26 22.90 -5.35
C TYR A 157 -57.06 22.02 -5.72
N ILE A 158 -55.92 22.64 -5.99
CA ILE A 158 -54.62 21.96 -6.14
C ILE A 158 -53.78 22.32 -4.91
N SER A 159 -53.37 21.32 -4.14
CA SER A 159 -52.52 21.56 -2.97
C SER A 159 -51.09 21.94 -3.37
N ALA A 160 -50.30 22.43 -2.41
CA ALA A 160 -48.89 22.75 -2.61
C ALA A 160 -48.02 21.56 -3.04
N GLU A 161 -48.47 20.34 -2.75
CA GLU A 161 -47.77 19.09 -3.04
C GLU A 161 -48.29 18.39 -4.31
N GLU A 162 -49.18 19.05 -5.06
CA GLU A 162 -49.83 18.50 -6.25
C GLU A 162 -49.62 19.38 -7.47
N ILE A 163 -49.79 18.75 -8.64
CA ILE A 163 -49.89 19.38 -9.94
C ILE A 163 -51.21 18.95 -10.58
N GLY A 164 -51.95 19.91 -11.17
CA GLY A 164 -53.15 19.62 -11.94
C GLY A 164 -52.83 19.43 -13.42
N LEU A 165 -53.08 18.24 -13.94
CA LEU A 165 -53.01 17.94 -15.38
C LEU A 165 -54.38 18.18 -16.00
N VAL A 166 -54.43 18.96 -17.08
CA VAL A 166 -55.67 19.37 -17.74
C VAL A 166 -55.89 18.56 -19.01
N GLU A 167 -57.08 17.99 -19.15
CA GLU A 167 -57.55 17.34 -20.38
C GLU A 167 -58.86 17.98 -20.81
N THR A 168 -58.89 18.51 -22.03
CA THR A 168 -60.05 19.23 -22.58
C THR A 168 -60.87 18.31 -23.45
N GLN A 169 -62.19 18.29 -23.27
CA GLN A 169 -63.08 17.42 -24.07
C GLN A 169 -63.40 17.96 -25.47
N ASP A 170 -63.36 19.27 -25.65
CA ASP A 170 -63.78 19.96 -26.87
C ASP A 170 -62.75 21.02 -27.29
N GLY A 171 -62.70 21.39 -28.57
CA GLY A 171 -61.72 22.32 -29.15
C GLY A 171 -61.24 21.92 -30.54
N LYS A 172 -60.26 22.66 -31.07
CA LYS A 172 -59.64 22.29 -32.35
C LYS A 172 -58.99 20.89 -32.25
N PRO A 173 -59.04 20.06 -33.30
CA PRO A 173 -58.34 18.78 -33.28
C PRO A 173 -56.83 18.99 -33.18
N LEU A 174 -56.14 18.07 -32.49
CA LEU A 174 -54.68 18.00 -32.50
C LEU A 174 -54.17 17.72 -33.92
N GLU A 175 -53.02 18.30 -34.29
CA GLU A 175 -52.41 18.01 -35.58
C GLU A 175 -51.92 16.56 -35.65
N GLN A 176 -51.84 15.99 -36.86
CA GLN A 176 -51.47 14.58 -37.03
C GLN A 176 -50.06 14.31 -36.49
N GLY A 177 -49.97 13.55 -35.39
CA GLY A 177 -48.72 13.20 -34.70
C GLY A 177 -48.45 14.00 -33.42
N GLU A 178 -49.23 15.04 -33.11
CA GLU A 178 -49.18 15.72 -31.82
C GLU A 178 -49.93 14.90 -30.76
N ASN A 179 -49.34 14.75 -29.56
CA ASN A 179 -49.94 14.02 -28.43
C ASN A 179 -50.51 14.94 -27.34
N PHE A 180 -50.15 16.23 -27.37
CA PHE A 180 -50.53 17.22 -26.38
C PHE A 180 -50.89 18.54 -27.08
N ALA A 181 -51.90 19.22 -26.55
CA ALA A 181 -52.37 20.53 -26.98
C ALA A 181 -51.45 21.66 -26.49
N LYS A 182 -51.23 22.64 -27.36
CA LYS A 182 -50.40 23.82 -27.08
C LYS A 182 -51.01 24.68 -25.98
N LYS A 183 -50.14 25.35 -25.21
CA LYS A 183 -50.60 26.31 -24.20
C LYS A 183 -51.26 27.50 -24.89
N VAL A 184 -52.49 27.81 -24.47
CA VAL A 184 -53.19 29.04 -24.84
C VAL A 184 -53.37 29.91 -23.60
N ASP A 185 -53.44 31.23 -23.80
CA ASP A 185 -53.75 32.14 -22.70
C ASP A 185 -55.26 32.11 -22.42
N CYS A 186 -55.64 31.70 -21.22
CA CYS A 186 -57.03 31.51 -20.81
C CYS A 186 -57.20 31.62 -19.28
N ASN A 187 -56.36 32.42 -18.63
CA ASN A 187 -56.36 32.59 -17.17
C ASN A 187 -56.36 31.26 -16.40
N ASN A 188 -55.45 30.35 -16.77
CA ASN A 188 -55.33 29.00 -16.20
C ASN A 188 -56.64 28.18 -16.30
N PHE A 189 -57.27 28.18 -17.48
CA PHE A 189 -58.51 27.44 -17.78
C PHE A 189 -59.75 27.91 -16.99
N GLN A 190 -59.68 29.05 -16.32
CA GLN A 190 -60.82 29.67 -15.65
C GLN A 190 -61.68 30.47 -16.64
N ASP A 191 -61.10 30.91 -17.76
CA ASP A 191 -61.83 31.54 -18.86
C ASP A 191 -61.93 30.57 -20.05
N ALA A 192 -63.04 29.85 -20.10
CA ALA A 192 -63.32 28.92 -21.19
C ALA A 192 -63.50 29.63 -22.54
N GLN A 193 -64.06 30.85 -22.55
CA GLN A 193 -64.27 31.61 -23.78
C GLN A 193 -62.93 32.00 -24.40
N ALA A 194 -62.01 32.54 -23.60
CA ALA A 194 -60.66 32.87 -24.04
C ALA A 194 -59.90 31.63 -24.53
N PHE A 195 -60.09 30.46 -23.91
CA PHE A 195 -59.49 29.20 -24.39
C PHE A 195 -59.90 28.89 -25.83
N PHE A 196 -61.20 28.93 -26.16
CA PHE A 196 -61.67 28.64 -27.51
C PHE A 196 -61.31 29.74 -28.52
N ASP A 197 -61.42 31.01 -28.12
CA ASP A 197 -61.12 32.15 -28.99
C ASP A 197 -59.62 32.21 -29.37
N ASN A 198 -58.74 31.85 -28.43
CA ASN A 198 -57.30 31.73 -28.67
C ASN A 198 -56.89 30.42 -29.36
N GLY A 199 -57.86 29.62 -29.82
CA GLY A 199 -57.62 28.43 -30.63
C GLY A 199 -57.23 27.19 -29.83
N GLY A 200 -57.70 27.06 -28.60
CA GLY A 200 -57.51 25.90 -27.75
C GLY A 200 -57.87 24.57 -28.45
N GLN A 201 -57.05 23.55 -28.20
CA GLN A 201 -57.17 22.24 -28.82
C GLN A 201 -57.76 21.22 -27.85
N ALA A 202 -58.53 20.26 -28.37
CA ALA A 202 -59.06 19.15 -27.58
C ALA A 202 -57.94 18.16 -27.18
N GLY A 203 -58.12 17.45 -26.07
CA GLY A 203 -57.19 16.46 -25.55
C GLY A 203 -56.32 16.98 -24.40
N LYS A 204 -55.21 16.27 -24.13
CA LYS A 204 -54.29 16.56 -23.02
C LYS A 204 -53.52 17.84 -23.25
N GLN A 205 -53.49 18.74 -22.28
CA GLN A 205 -52.84 20.03 -22.40
C GLN A 205 -51.37 19.97 -21.93
N LEU A 206 -50.49 20.74 -22.58
CA LEU A 206 -49.11 20.95 -22.11
C LEU A 206 -49.07 21.80 -20.83
N ALA A 207 -50.01 22.74 -20.70
CA ALA A 207 -50.11 23.60 -19.52
C ALA A 207 -50.62 22.83 -18.30
N THR A 208 -50.02 23.11 -17.15
CA THR A 208 -50.35 22.49 -15.87
C THR A 208 -50.81 23.53 -14.86
N LEU A 209 -51.64 23.12 -13.91
CA LEU A 209 -52.12 23.96 -12.81
C LEU A 209 -51.21 23.79 -11.60
N ARG A 210 -50.79 24.91 -11.03
CA ARG A 210 -49.99 24.98 -9.79
C ARG A 210 -50.90 25.01 -8.56
N ALA A 211 -50.31 25.01 -7.37
CA ALA A 211 -51.05 25.14 -6.13
C ALA A 211 -51.96 26.38 -6.14
N GLY A 212 -53.24 26.19 -5.81
CA GLY A 212 -54.23 27.26 -5.89
C GLY A 212 -55.67 26.76 -5.87
N LYS A 213 -56.59 27.72 -5.72
CA LYS A 213 -58.03 27.55 -5.89
C LYS A 213 -58.40 28.07 -7.27
N TYR A 214 -59.03 27.22 -8.09
CA TYR A 214 -59.42 27.55 -9.46
C TYR A 214 -60.92 27.34 -9.67
N TYR A 215 -61.54 28.32 -10.33
CA TYR A 215 -62.94 28.28 -10.73
C TYR A 215 -63.01 27.80 -12.18
N ILE A 216 -62.95 26.48 -12.37
CA ILE A 216 -62.83 25.84 -13.69
C ILE A 216 -64.13 25.11 -14.03
N ASN A 217 -64.63 25.33 -15.24
CA ASN A 217 -65.74 24.54 -15.77
C ASN A 217 -65.30 23.08 -16.00
N THR A 218 -65.63 22.19 -15.06
CA THR A 218 -65.19 20.79 -15.05
C THR A 218 -65.85 19.92 -16.11
N ASP A 219 -66.93 20.39 -16.73
CA ASP A 219 -67.56 19.71 -17.87
C ASP A 219 -66.70 19.84 -19.14
N ILE A 220 -65.89 20.89 -19.23
CA ILE A 220 -65.00 21.17 -20.37
C ILE A 220 -63.58 20.67 -20.07
N PHE A 221 -63.06 21.03 -18.91
CA PHE A 221 -61.69 20.77 -18.49
C PHE A 221 -61.66 19.73 -17.37
N LYS A 222 -61.23 18.52 -17.69
CA LYS A 222 -60.99 17.47 -16.71
C LYS A 222 -59.64 17.68 -16.05
N ILE A 223 -59.64 17.80 -14.73
CA ILE A 223 -58.42 18.03 -13.94
C ILE A 223 -58.03 16.74 -13.23
N LYS A 224 -56.88 16.19 -13.59
CA LYS A 224 -56.26 15.05 -12.91
C LYS A 224 -55.17 15.55 -11.98
N LYS A 225 -55.35 15.38 -10.67
CA LYS A 225 -54.35 15.76 -9.66
C LYS A 225 -53.30 14.67 -9.55
N VAL A 226 -52.03 15.06 -9.61
CA VAL A 226 -50.89 14.15 -9.41
C VAL A 226 -49.94 14.79 -8.41
N SER A 227 -49.26 13.98 -7.61
CA SER A 227 -48.26 14.50 -6.67
C SER A 227 -47.09 15.16 -7.40
N ALA A 228 -46.60 16.28 -6.86
CA ALA A 228 -45.40 16.95 -7.32
C ALA A 228 -44.17 16.05 -7.14
N THR A 229 -43.19 16.20 -8.01
CA THR A 229 -41.97 15.41 -7.95
C THR A 229 -41.01 16.02 -6.92
N THR A 230 -40.93 15.40 -5.75
CA THR A 230 -39.96 15.79 -4.71
C THR A 230 -38.71 14.93 -4.80
N ILE A 231 -37.54 15.56 -4.91
CA ILE A 231 -36.22 14.92 -4.87
C ILE A 231 -35.62 15.18 -3.49
N SER A 232 -35.37 14.11 -2.75
CA SER A 232 -34.91 14.21 -1.37
C SER A 232 -33.45 14.71 -1.31
N PRO A 233 -33.01 15.26 -0.17
CA PRO A 233 -31.59 15.46 0.10
C PRO A 233 -30.85 14.11 0.00
N GLY A 234 -29.79 14.04 -0.81
CA GLY A 234 -29.04 12.80 -1.06
C GLY A 234 -29.47 12.03 -2.33
N GLU A 235 -30.43 12.56 -3.10
CA GLU A 235 -30.85 12.01 -4.38
C GLU A 235 -30.71 13.04 -5.50
N ILE A 236 -30.64 12.55 -6.74
CA ILE A 236 -30.85 13.35 -7.95
C ILE A 236 -31.95 12.74 -8.81
N GLY A 237 -32.63 13.57 -9.59
CA GLY A 237 -33.64 13.13 -10.56
C GLY A 237 -33.03 13.00 -11.95
N LEU A 238 -33.09 11.80 -12.51
CA LEU A 238 -32.76 11.53 -13.91
C LEU A 238 -34.03 11.63 -14.75
N VAL A 239 -33.98 12.39 -15.83
CA VAL A 239 -35.16 12.71 -16.66
C VAL A 239 -35.12 11.91 -17.95
N GLU A 240 -36.25 11.29 -18.29
CA GLU A 240 -36.47 10.61 -19.56
C GLU A 240 -37.83 11.03 -20.12
N THR A 241 -37.92 11.31 -21.42
CA THR A 241 -39.20 11.62 -22.07
C THR A 241 -39.44 10.72 -23.28
N LYS A 242 -40.71 10.39 -23.52
CA LYS A 242 -41.13 9.63 -24.71
C LYS A 242 -41.41 10.52 -25.91
N TYR A 243 -41.47 11.84 -25.71
CA TYR A 243 -41.96 12.80 -26.68
C TYR A 243 -40.90 13.85 -26.98
N GLY A 244 -40.84 14.33 -28.22
CA GLY A 244 -39.87 15.31 -28.68
C GLY A 244 -39.31 14.96 -30.05
N LYS A 245 -38.32 15.73 -30.51
CA LYS A 245 -37.58 15.40 -31.73
C LYS A 245 -36.82 14.08 -31.55
N PRO A 246 -36.60 13.29 -32.62
CA PRO A 246 -35.77 12.10 -32.51
C PRO A 246 -34.34 12.46 -32.11
N LEU A 247 -33.67 11.56 -31.40
CA LEU A 247 -32.24 11.66 -31.12
C LEU A 247 -31.46 11.61 -32.43
N GLU A 248 -30.33 12.31 -32.48
CA GLU A 248 -29.40 12.22 -33.61
C GLU A 248 -28.86 10.79 -33.73
N GLU A 249 -28.65 10.31 -34.95
CA GLU A 249 -28.21 8.94 -35.19
C GLU A 249 -26.89 8.64 -34.47
N GLY A 250 -26.88 7.57 -33.65
CA GLY A 250 -25.73 7.19 -32.82
C GLY A 250 -25.59 7.92 -31.47
N LYS A 251 -26.50 8.85 -31.14
CA LYS A 251 -26.57 9.51 -29.82
C LYS A 251 -27.53 8.79 -28.88
N ASN A 252 -27.16 8.70 -27.61
CA ASN A 252 -27.97 8.04 -26.58
C ASN A 252 -28.67 9.02 -25.63
N PHE A 253 -28.21 10.27 -25.58
CA PHE A 253 -28.77 11.31 -24.70
C PHE A 253 -29.19 12.56 -25.47
N ALA A 254 -30.30 13.13 -25.03
CA ALA A 254 -30.86 14.37 -25.55
C ALA A 254 -30.07 15.59 -25.06
N LYS A 255 -29.92 16.59 -25.94
CA LYS A 255 -29.29 17.87 -25.59
C LYS A 255 -30.11 18.58 -24.51
N LYS A 256 -29.41 19.30 -23.63
CA LYS A 256 -30.06 20.17 -22.64
C LYS A 256 -30.76 21.31 -23.37
N VAL A 257 -31.99 21.58 -22.94
CA VAL A 257 -32.79 22.72 -23.39
C VAL A 257 -33.24 23.51 -22.17
N ASP A 258 -33.31 24.83 -22.32
CA ASP A 258 -33.85 25.67 -21.25
C ASP A 258 -35.38 25.51 -21.22
N CYS A 259 -35.88 24.99 -20.11
CA CYS A 259 -37.29 24.68 -19.92
C CYS A 259 -37.69 24.74 -18.43
N ASN A 260 -36.99 25.57 -17.65
CA ASN A 260 -37.20 25.71 -16.21
C ASN A 260 -37.21 24.35 -15.47
N ASN A 261 -36.18 23.54 -15.69
CA ASN A 261 -36.06 22.20 -15.10
C ASN A 261 -37.24 21.28 -15.43
N PHE A 262 -37.64 21.22 -16.71
CA PHE A 262 -38.74 20.41 -17.24
C PHE A 262 -40.13 20.75 -16.67
N GLN A 263 -40.24 21.87 -15.96
CA GLN A 263 -41.51 22.35 -15.43
C GLN A 263 -42.33 23.14 -16.47
N ASP A 264 -41.68 23.62 -17.53
CA ASP A 264 -42.33 24.22 -18.69
C ASP A 264 -42.19 23.29 -19.90
N ALA A 265 -43.23 22.49 -20.14
CA ALA A 265 -43.25 21.54 -21.25
C ALA A 265 -43.33 22.26 -22.61
N GLN A 266 -43.95 23.44 -22.68
CA GLN A 266 -44.05 24.20 -23.93
C GLN A 266 -42.65 24.70 -24.35
N ALA A 267 -41.92 25.31 -23.40
CA ALA A 267 -40.54 25.74 -23.63
C ALA A 267 -39.62 24.57 -24.03
N PHE A 268 -39.83 23.37 -23.46
CA PHE A 268 -39.07 22.17 -23.85
C PHE A 268 -39.27 21.84 -25.34
N PHE A 269 -40.50 21.80 -25.84
CA PHE A 269 -40.77 21.49 -27.25
C PHE A 269 -40.33 22.62 -28.19
N ASP A 270 -40.59 23.88 -27.82
CA ASP A 270 -40.24 25.06 -28.63
C ASP A 270 -38.73 25.21 -28.81
N ASN A 271 -37.96 24.94 -27.74
CA ASN A 271 -36.50 24.96 -27.79
C ASN A 271 -35.89 23.69 -28.40
N GLY A 272 -36.71 22.81 -28.99
CA GLY A 272 -36.25 21.65 -29.75
C GLY A 272 -35.87 20.44 -28.91
N GLY A 273 -36.51 20.26 -27.75
CA GLY A 273 -36.33 19.10 -26.87
C GLY A 273 -36.47 17.77 -27.61
N GLN A 274 -35.63 16.81 -27.23
CA GLN A 274 -35.51 15.50 -27.88
C GLN A 274 -36.07 14.39 -27.00
N ALA A 275 -36.66 13.37 -27.62
CA ALA A 275 -37.12 12.17 -26.93
C ALA A 275 -35.93 11.36 -26.39
N GLY A 276 -36.14 10.57 -25.35
CA GLY A 276 -35.14 9.72 -24.70
C GLY A 276 -34.59 10.28 -23.38
N LYS A 277 -33.45 9.73 -22.95
CA LYS A 277 -32.76 10.13 -21.72
C LYS A 277 -32.17 11.53 -21.86
N GLN A 278 -32.36 12.38 -20.87
CA GLN A 278 -31.85 13.75 -20.88
C GLN A 278 -30.48 13.83 -20.21
N ILE A 279 -29.57 14.67 -20.71
CA ILE A 279 -28.28 14.93 -20.02
C ILE A 279 -28.47 15.70 -18.72
N ALA A 280 -29.48 16.58 -18.67
CA ALA A 280 -29.76 17.42 -17.51
C ALA A 280 -30.37 16.59 -16.37
N THR A 281 -29.89 16.86 -15.16
CA THR A 281 -30.36 16.26 -13.92
C THR A 281 -31.15 17.27 -13.11
N LEU A 282 -32.02 16.77 -12.23
CA LEU A 282 -32.74 17.58 -11.26
C LEU A 282 -32.08 17.43 -9.90
N GLU A 283 -31.77 18.56 -9.27
CA GLU A 283 -31.22 18.60 -7.91
C GLU A 283 -32.31 18.44 -6.85
N THR A 284 -31.94 18.32 -5.57
CA THR A 284 -32.88 18.32 -4.44
C THR A 284 -33.84 19.51 -4.52
N GLY A 285 -35.14 19.22 -4.39
CA GLY A 285 -36.20 20.21 -4.49
C GLY A 285 -37.55 19.60 -4.87
N THR A 286 -38.59 20.43 -4.86
CA THR A 286 -39.93 20.04 -5.32
C THR A 286 -40.19 20.66 -6.69
N TYR A 287 -40.45 19.81 -7.68
CA TYR A 287 -40.69 20.19 -9.05
C TYR A 287 -42.09 19.78 -9.48
N TYR A 288 -42.79 20.68 -10.18
CA TYR A 288 -44.11 20.41 -10.72
C TYR A 288 -43.97 20.10 -12.19
N ILE A 289 -43.54 18.86 -12.45
CA ILE A 289 -43.29 18.33 -13.79
C ILE A 289 -44.51 17.52 -14.20
N ASN A 290 -44.90 17.60 -15.47
CA ASN A 290 -45.95 16.75 -16.02
C ASN A 290 -45.42 15.30 -16.19
N PRO A 291 -45.87 14.33 -15.37
CA PRO A 291 -45.34 12.96 -15.41
C PRO A 291 -45.81 12.18 -16.63
N GLU A 292 -46.80 12.68 -17.37
CA GLU A 292 -47.22 12.06 -18.64
C GLU A 292 -46.25 12.40 -19.78
N ILE A 293 -45.44 13.45 -19.64
CA ILE A 293 -44.43 13.86 -20.63
C ILE A 293 -43.03 13.42 -20.18
N PHE A 294 -42.69 13.66 -18.92
CA PHE A 294 -41.35 13.41 -18.37
C PHE A 294 -41.43 12.38 -17.24
N THR A 295 -40.66 11.31 -17.37
CA THR A 295 -40.46 10.32 -16.31
C THR A 295 -39.22 10.70 -15.52
N ILE A 296 -39.38 10.84 -14.20
CA ILE A 296 -38.28 11.18 -13.29
C ILE A 296 -37.91 9.94 -12.47
N ARG A 297 -36.69 9.44 -12.67
CA ARG A 297 -36.13 8.36 -11.86
C ARG A 297 -35.20 8.96 -10.80
N LYS A 298 -35.54 8.76 -9.53
CA LYS A 298 -34.71 9.19 -8.41
C LYS A 298 -33.59 8.18 -8.18
N VAL A 299 -32.36 8.66 -8.12
CA VAL A 299 -31.18 7.83 -7.83
C VAL A 299 -30.36 8.48 -6.72
N PRO A 300 -29.71 7.69 -5.84
CA PRO A 300 -28.85 8.25 -4.80
C PRO A 300 -27.65 8.97 -5.42
N ILE A 301 -27.18 10.02 -4.75
CA ILE A 301 -25.91 10.67 -5.10
C ILE A 301 -24.74 9.71 -4.90
N ILE A 302 -23.67 9.92 -5.65
CA ILE A 302 -22.46 9.11 -5.51
C ILE A 302 -21.63 9.65 -4.35
N ARG A 303 -21.40 8.82 -3.35
CA ARG A 303 -20.55 9.14 -2.21
C ARG A 303 -19.24 8.37 -2.30
N ILE A 304 -18.13 9.07 -2.32
CA ILE A 304 -16.79 8.50 -2.22
C ILE A 304 -16.32 8.68 -0.76
N PRO A 305 -16.19 7.58 0.02
CA PRO A 305 -15.70 7.64 1.39
C PRO A 305 -14.29 8.21 1.48
N GLN A 306 -13.94 8.72 2.67
CA GLN A 306 -12.58 9.16 2.95
C GLN A 306 -11.60 7.98 2.84
N GLY A 307 -10.46 8.19 2.18
CA GLY A 307 -9.46 7.14 1.97
C GLY A 307 -9.72 6.28 0.73
N GLU A 308 -10.69 6.65 -0.11
CA GLU A 308 -11.09 5.93 -1.32
C GLU A 308 -11.11 6.85 -2.54
N ILE A 309 -11.09 6.23 -3.73
CA ILE A 309 -11.22 6.89 -5.02
C ILE A 309 -12.36 6.26 -5.82
N GLY A 310 -13.02 7.06 -6.67
CA GLY A 310 -14.01 6.60 -7.63
C GLY A 310 -13.44 6.57 -9.05
N LEU A 311 -13.72 5.51 -9.80
CA LEU A 311 -13.40 5.42 -11.23
C LEU A 311 -14.64 5.72 -12.07
N VAL A 312 -14.45 6.37 -13.21
CA VAL A 312 -15.56 6.81 -14.06
C VAL A 312 -15.46 6.18 -15.45
N ILE A 313 -16.58 5.66 -15.95
CA ILE A 313 -16.76 5.22 -17.33
C ILE A 313 -17.83 6.10 -17.96
N ALA A 314 -17.48 6.84 -19.02
CA ALA A 314 -18.43 7.64 -19.78
C ALA A 314 -19.16 6.75 -20.81
N ASN A 315 -20.49 6.72 -20.77
CA ASN A 315 -21.31 5.92 -21.68
C ASN A 315 -21.50 6.59 -23.05
N GLU A 316 -21.29 7.90 -23.12
CA GLU A 316 -21.31 8.70 -24.34
C GLU A 316 -20.17 9.74 -24.34
N GLY A 317 -19.75 10.17 -25.53
CA GLY A 317 -18.65 11.09 -25.73
C GLY A 317 -18.09 11.00 -27.15
N ALA A 318 -17.04 11.75 -27.43
CA ALA A 318 -16.26 11.58 -28.65
C ALA A 318 -15.58 10.20 -28.68
N SER A 319 -15.31 9.70 -29.89
CA SER A 319 -14.51 8.48 -30.06
C SER A 319 -13.07 8.71 -29.63
N LYS A 320 -12.45 7.69 -29.03
CA LYS A 320 -11.02 7.66 -28.75
C LYS A 320 -10.27 7.22 -30.01
N SER A 321 -8.98 7.57 -30.12
CA SER A 321 -8.12 6.95 -31.14
C SER A 321 -7.90 5.48 -30.82
N ASP A 322 -7.57 4.68 -31.84
CA ASP A 322 -7.34 3.23 -31.67
C ASP A 322 -6.18 2.91 -30.70
N GLU A 323 -5.24 3.84 -30.54
CA GLU A 323 -4.10 3.73 -29.61
C GLU A 323 -4.46 4.16 -28.17
N GLN A 324 -5.58 4.86 -27.97
CA GLN A 324 -5.96 5.45 -26.69
C GLN A 324 -6.97 4.58 -25.94
N THR A 325 -6.52 3.98 -24.83
CA THR A 325 -7.36 3.10 -23.99
C THR A 325 -8.26 3.88 -23.01
N LEU A 326 -7.77 4.99 -22.44
CA LEU A 326 -8.48 5.81 -21.45
C LEU A 326 -8.85 7.20 -22.01
N GLY A 327 -10.04 7.70 -21.69
CA GLY A 327 -10.51 9.02 -22.09
C GLY A 327 -9.74 10.16 -21.41
N LYS A 328 -9.49 11.24 -22.15
CA LYS A 328 -8.79 12.43 -21.66
C LYS A 328 -9.54 13.12 -20.53
N VAL A 329 -8.80 13.81 -19.68
CA VAL A 329 -9.38 14.66 -18.62
C VAL A 329 -9.92 15.94 -19.24
N VAL A 330 -11.15 16.30 -18.91
CA VAL A 330 -11.80 17.54 -19.34
C VAL A 330 -12.46 18.23 -18.15
N GLU A 331 -12.47 19.55 -18.16
CA GLU A 331 -13.18 20.34 -17.15
C GLU A 331 -14.69 20.10 -17.29
N CYS A 332 -15.29 19.49 -16.26
CA CYS A 332 -16.71 19.13 -16.24
C CYS A 332 -17.29 19.04 -14.82
N ASN A 333 -16.70 19.80 -13.88
CA ASN A 333 -17.08 19.80 -12.47
C ASN A 333 -17.14 18.38 -11.86
N ASN A 334 -16.05 17.61 -12.04
CA ASN A 334 -15.96 16.22 -11.58
C ASN A 334 -17.11 15.33 -12.07
N PHE A 335 -17.41 15.39 -13.38
CA PHE A 335 -18.45 14.61 -14.05
C PHE A 335 -19.89 14.92 -13.58
N GLN A 336 -20.10 15.99 -12.81
CA GLN A 336 -21.44 16.45 -12.45
C GLN A 336 -22.09 17.24 -13.60
N ASP A 337 -21.30 17.78 -14.53
CA ASP A 337 -21.77 18.50 -15.72
C ASP A 337 -21.46 17.71 -17.01
N ALA A 338 -22.43 16.90 -17.45
CA ALA A 338 -22.33 16.12 -18.68
C ALA A 338 -22.32 16.99 -19.95
N GLU A 339 -22.92 18.19 -19.90
CA GLU A 339 -22.93 19.14 -21.03
C GLU A 339 -21.54 19.73 -21.24
N ALA A 340 -20.90 20.19 -20.16
CA ALA A 340 -19.51 20.65 -20.18
C ALA A 340 -18.56 19.54 -20.63
N PHE A 341 -18.76 18.30 -20.19
CA PHE A 341 -17.97 17.14 -20.62
C PHE A 341 -18.02 16.96 -22.14
N LEU A 342 -19.21 16.95 -22.75
CA LEU A 342 -19.35 16.83 -24.21
C LEU A 342 -18.76 18.03 -24.95
N LYS A 343 -19.01 19.26 -24.48
CA LYS A 343 -18.55 20.50 -25.12
C LYS A 343 -17.02 20.62 -25.11
N ASN A 344 -16.37 20.17 -24.05
CA ASN A 344 -14.90 20.17 -23.91
C ASN A 344 -14.24 18.95 -24.58
N GLY A 345 -15.02 18.16 -25.33
CA GLY A 345 -14.54 17.03 -26.12
C GLY A 345 -14.26 15.78 -25.31
N GLY A 346 -14.97 15.57 -24.19
CA GLY A 346 -14.91 14.36 -23.39
C GLY A 346 -15.16 13.11 -24.22
N GLN A 347 -14.44 12.03 -23.91
CA GLN A 347 -14.38 10.82 -24.73
C GLN A 347 -15.10 9.65 -24.06
N LYS A 348 -15.72 8.77 -24.85
CA LYS A 348 -16.44 7.59 -24.35
C LYS A 348 -15.51 6.52 -23.76
N GLY A 349 -15.95 5.82 -22.72
CA GLY A 349 -15.29 4.66 -22.08
C GLY A 349 -14.61 4.99 -20.74
N LYS A 350 -13.68 4.14 -20.30
CA LYS A 350 -12.90 4.35 -19.07
C LYS A 350 -12.17 5.69 -19.10
N GLN A 351 -12.22 6.48 -18.02
CA GLN A 351 -11.63 7.82 -17.93
C GLN A 351 -10.28 7.83 -17.20
N LEU A 352 -9.41 8.78 -17.54
CA LEU A 352 -8.15 9.05 -16.81
C LEU A 352 -8.40 9.73 -15.46
N ALA A 353 -9.38 10.63 -15.39
CA ALA A 353 -9.71 11.33 -14.15
C ALA A 353 -10.37 10.39 -13.14
N ILE A 354 -10.06 10.61 -11.87
CA ILE A 354 -10.62 9.91 -10.71
C ILE A 354 -11.47 10.88 -9.89
N LEU A 355 -12.44 10.35 -9.17
CA LEU A 355 -13.18 11.09 -8.16
C LEU A 355 -12.50 10.92 -6.81
N SER A 356 -12.19 12.02 -6.13
CA SER A 356 -11.71 12.01 -4.75
C SER A 356 -12.86 11.86 -3.75
N GLU A 357 -12.55 11.81 -2.46
CA GLU A 357 -13.53 11.85 -1.38
C GLU A 357 -14.54 13.01 -1.55
N GLY A 358 -15.83 12.74 -1.33
CA GLY A 358 -16.89 13.72 -1.50
C GLY A 358 -18.22 13.13 -1.96
N ASP A 359 -19.21 14.00 -2.02
CA ASP A 359 -20.57 13.69 -2.49
C ASP A 359 -20.79 14.34 -3.86
N TYR A 360 -21.14 13.54 -4.87
CA TYR A 360 -21.23 13.95 -6.26
C TYR A 360 -22.62 13.71 -6.85
N LYS A 361 -23.17 14.75 -7.47
CA LYS A 361 -24.46 14.74 -8.18
C LYS A 361 -24.27 14.34 -9.65
N ILE A 362 -23.91 13.08 -9.89
CA ILE A 362 -23.54 12.58 -11.22
C ILE A 362 -24.72 11.91 -11.91
N ASN A 363 -24.99 12.24 -13.18
CA ASN A 363 -25.94 11.52 -14.01
C ASN A 363 -25.45 10.07 -14.24
N THR A 364 -25.96 9.11 -13.46
CA THR A 364 -25.48 7.72 -13.47
C THR A 364 -25.86 6.94 -14.73
N ASP A 365 -26.80 7.44 -15.54
CA ASP A 365 -27.02 6.89 -16.88
C ASP A 365 -25.88 7.30 -17.82
N PHE A 366 -25.40 8.54 -17.72
CA PHE A 366 -24.36 9.09 -18.60
C PHE A 366 -22.95 8.64 -18.17
N PHE A 367 -22.68 8.66 -16.86
CA PHE A 367 -21.42 8.25 -16.27
C PHE A 367 -21.64 7.09 -15.29
N THR A 368 -21.04 5.96 -15.59
CA THR A 368 -20.97 4.85 -14.65
C THR A 368 -19.83 5.11 -13.67
N VAL A 369 -20.14 5.23 -12.38
CA VAL A 369 -19.13 5.42 -11.32
C VAL A 369 -18.91 4.12 -10.55
N ILE A 370 -17.65 3.70 -10.51
CA ILE A 370 -17.19 2.52 -9.79
C ILE A 370 -16.57 2.98 -8.47
N THR A 371 -17.12 2.47 -7.38
CA THR A 371 -16.74 2.72 -5.99
C THR A 371 -16.42 1.39 -5.32
N THR A 372 -15.85 1.41 -4.11
CA THR A 372 -15.57 0.18 -3.36
C THR A 372 -16.81 -0.69 -3.13
N ALA A 373 -18.00 -0.08 -3.04
CA ALA A 373 -19.26 -0.76 -2.81
C ALA A 373 -19.74 -1.59 -4.02
N ASN A 374 -19.52 -1.12 -5.25
CA ASN A 374 -19.99 -1.77 -6.49
C ASN A 374 -18.86 -2.31 -7.39
N ALA A 375 -17.59 -2.24 -6.97
CA ALA A 375 -16.44 -2.64 -7.77
C ALA A 375 -16.55 -4.06 -8.36
N ASN A 376 -17.05 -5.01 -7.56
CA ASN A 376 -17.20 -6.40 -7.98
C ASN A 376 -18.16 -6.56 -9.17
N GLU A 377 -19.18 -5.70 -9.30
CA GLU A 377 -20.14 -5.73 -10.41
C GLU A 377 -19.46 -5.40 -11.74
N TYR A 378 -18.40 -4.60 -11.69
CA TYR A 378 -17.63 -4.14 -12.85
C TYR A 378 -16.31 -4.89 -13.06
N LYS A 379 -16.12 -6.04 -12.37
CA LYS A 379 -14.89 -6.84 -12.40
C LYS A 379 -13.65 -6.09 -11.93
N GLU A 380 -13.83 -5.11 -11.05
CA GLU A 380 -12.75 -4.37 -10.41
C GLU A 380 -12.61 -4.82 -8.95
N GLU A 381 -11.39 -4.79 -8.41
CA GLU A 381 -11.15 -5.20 -7.03
C GLU A 381 -11.36 -4.01 -6.07
N PRO A 382 -12.19 -4.13 -5.01
CA PRO A 382 -12.40 -3.06 -4.05
C PRO A 382 -11.12 -2.53 -3.38
N LYS A 383 -10.08 -3.37 -3.29
CA LYS A 383 -8.78 -2.97 -2.72
C LYS A 383 -8.03 -1.96 -3.59
N LYS A 384 -8.20 -2.01 -4.92
CA LYS A 384 -7.55 -1.11 -5.89
C LYS A 384 -8.16 0.29 -5.91
N LEU A 385 -9.33 0.46 -5.30
CA LEU A 385 -10.06 1.74 -5.19
C LEU A 385 -9.80 2.46 -3.86
N LYS A 386 -8.92 1.92 -3.02
CA LYS A 386 -8.44 2.61 -1.81
C LYS A 386 -7.21 3.44 -2.14
N ILE A 387 -6.98 4.51 -1.37
CA ILE A 387 -5.74 5.28 -1.48
C ILE A 387 -4.55 4.33 -1.34
N TYR A 388 -3.63 4.41 -2.30
CA TYR A 388 -2.51 3.50 -2.36
C TYR A 388 -1.47 3.90 -1.31
N LYS A 389 -1.21 3.02 -0.36
CA LYS A 389 -0.28 3.28 0.74
C LYS A 389 1.01 2.51 0.54
N ILE A 390 2.12 3.25 0.44
CA ILE A 390 3.46 2.66 0.44
C ILE A 390 3.90 2.51 1.90
N SER A 391 4.24 1.28 2.28
CA SER A 391 4.63 0.95 3.66
C SER A 391 5.99 1.57 4.01
N SER A 392 6.21 1.80 5.30
CA SER A 392 7.48 2.37 5.77
C SER A 392 8.68 1.51 5.42
N GLY A 393 9.78 2.14 4.97
CA GLY A 393 10.96 1.45 4.46
C GLY A 393 10.80 0.80 3.06
N LYS A 394 9.73 1.13 2.32
CA LYS A 394 9.52 0.67 0.94
C LYS A 394 9.39 1.84 -0.04
N ILE A 395 9.58 1.53 -1.31
CA ILE A 395 9.35 2.42 -2.46
C ILE A 395 8.36 1.76 -3.42
N GLY A 396 7.63 2.57 -4.17
CA GLY A 396 6.74 2.13 -5.24
C GLY A 396 7.44 2.20 -6.59
N ILE A 397 7.68 1.04 -7.21
CA ILE A 397 8.12 0.95 -8.60
C ILE A 397 6.89 1.05 -9.50
N VAL A 398 6.93 1.98 -10.46
CA VAL A 398 5.76 2.39 -11.23
C VAL A 398 5.79 1.79 -12.63
N THR A 399 4.66 1.20 -13.05
CA THR A 399 4.39 0.79 -14.43
C THR A 399 3.15 1.53 -14.93
N THR A 400 3.27 2.25 -16.05
CA THR A 400 2.16 2.96 -16.68
C THR A 400 1.54 2.11 -17.79
N ASN A 401 0.21 2.14 -17.89
CA ASN A 401 -0.55 1.38 -18.89
C ASN A 401 -0.93 2.24 -20.10
N VAL A 402 -0.66 3.55 -20.04
CA VAL A 402 -0.98 4.53 -21.09
C VAL A 402 0.21 5.46 -21.26
N GLY A 403 0.55 5.78 -22.52
CA GLY A 403 1.64 6.68 -22.85
C GLY A 403 2.20 6.42 -24.24
N LYS A 404 3.25 7.17 -24.61
CA LYS A 404 4.03 6.92 -25.82
C LYS A 404 4.76 5.59 -25.71
N THR A 405 4.92 4.89 -26.83
CA THR A 405 5.71 3.66 -26.87
C THR A 405 7.19 3.95 -26.57
N LEU A 406 7.81 3.08 -25.77
CA LEU A 406 9.24 3.18 -25.47
C LEU A 406 10.07 3.00 -26.76
N PRO A 407 11.13 3.81 -26.96
CA PRO A 407 12.07 3.60 -28.06
C PRO A 407 12.73 2.21 -28.00
N LYS A 408 13.15 1.72 -29.17
CA LYS A 408 13.89 0.45 -29.26
C LYS A 408 15.16 0.52 -28.39
N ASP A 409 15.40 -0.54 -27.61
CA ASP A 409 16.51 -0.69 -26.65
C ASP A 409 16.40 0.11 -25.33
N VAL A 410 15.25 0.74 -25.05
CA VAL A 410 14.97 1.39 -23.77
C VAL A 410 13.98 0.55 -22.95
N ILE A 411 14.34 0.21 -21.71
CA ILE A 411 13.53 -0.66 -20.84
C ILE A 411 12.59 0.10 -19.89
N ALA A 412 12.82 1.40 -19.67
CA ALA A 412 11.97 2.23 -18.82
C ALA A 412 11.90 3.69 -19.29
N GLY A 413 10.79 4.35 -19.01
CA GLY A 413 10.57 5.76 -19.33
C GLY A 413 11.43 6.68 -18.44
N PRO A 414 12.06 7.72 -19.00
CA PRO A 414 12.85 8.67 -18.22
C PRO A 414 12.00 9.42 -17.20
N ILE A 415 12.64 9.99 -16.18
CA ILE A 415 11.97 10.83 -15.17
C ILE A 415 11.36 12.07 -15.84
N ILE A 416 10.09 12.33 -15.55
CA ILE A 416 9.35 13.50 -16.04
C ILE A 416 8.94 14.34 -14.84
N GLU A 417 9.33 15.60 -14.78
CA GLU A 417 8.99 16.43 -13.63
C GLU A 417 7.63 17.14 -13.81
N GLY A 418 6.90 17.32 -12.70
CA GLY A 418 5.74 18.21 -12.64
C GLY A 418 4.36 17.56 -12.78
N HIS A 419 4.25 16.23 -12.93
CA HIS A 419 2.97 15.50 -12.99
C HIS A 419 2.48 14.95 -11.64
N ASP A 420 3.06 15.44 -10.53
CA ASP A 420 2.66 15.12 -9.16
C ASP A 420 2.65 13.62 -8.85
N ASN A 421 3.78 12.95 -9.09
CA ASN A 421 3.99 11.52 -8.76
C ASN A 421 2.85 10.61 -9.27
N TYR A 422 2.44 10.85 -10.52
CA TYR A 422 1.41 10.09 -11.25
C TYR A 422 -0.03 10.30 -10.78
N GLN A 423 -0.28 11.20 -9.82
CA GLN A 423 -1.64 11.57 -9.43
C GLN A 423 -2.34 12.38 -10.51
N ASN A 424 -1.60 13.21 -11.26
CA ASN A 424 -2.13 13.91 -12.43
C ASN A 424 -1.70 13.20 -13.73
N ALA A 425 -2.45 12.16 -14.10
CA ALA A 425 -2.19 11.35 -15.29
C ALA A 425 -2.22 12.16 -16.60
N GLN A 426 -3.12 13.14 -16.72
CA GLN A 426 -3.20 13.99 -17.92
C GLN A 426 -1.91 14.78 -18.10
N LYS A 427 -1.41 15.41 -17.03
CA LYS A 427 -0.17 16.17 -17.07
C LYS A 427 1.04 15.30 -17.39
N PHE A 428 1.08 14.05 -16.91
CA PHE A 428 2.13 13.09 -17.30
C PHE A 428 2.12 12.81 -18.80
N LEU A 429 0.93 12.58 -19.39
CA LEU A 429 0.79 12.33 -20.81
C LEU A 429 1.11 13.56 -21.66
N ASP A 430 0.68 14.75 -21.24
CA ASP A 430 0.94 16.02 -21.93
C ASP A 430 2.45 16.34 -21.97
N LEU A 431 3.19 15.97 -20.91
CA LEU A 431 4.65 16.08 -20.85
C LEU A 431 5.39 14.99 -21.66
N GLY A 432 4.65 14.09 -22.34
CA GLY A 432 5.22 13.07 -23.20
C GLY A 432 5.57 11.77 -22.50
N GLY A 433 4.86 11.43 -21.41
CA GLY A 433 4.99 10.19 -20.67
C GLY A 433 4.96 8.91 -21.52
N TYR A 434 5.75 7.93 -21.12
CA TYR A 434 5.88 6.65 -21.80
C TYR A 434 5.01 5.58 -21.13
N ILE A 435 4.54 4.60 -21.91
CA ILE A 435 3.94 3.36 -21.43
C ILE A 435 5.02 2.39 -20.93
N GLY A 436 4.73 1.63 -19.88
CA GLY A 436 5.62 0.60 -19.32
C GLY A 436 6.30 1.04 -18.04
N LEU A 437 7.40 0.37 -17.70
CA LEU A 437 8.17 0.61 -16.48
C LEU A 437 8.75 2.04 -16.47
N GLN A 438 8.76 2.71 -15.33
CA GLN A 438 9.27 4.09 -15.19
C GLN A 438 10.56 4.14 -14.38
N GLU A 439 11.45 5.08 -14.72
CA GLU A 439 12.67 5.33 -13.93
C GLU A 439 12.38 5.98 -12.58
N GLU A 440 11.36 6.83 -12.52
CA GLU A 440 10.92 7.49 -11.29
C GLU A 440 10.21 6.50 -10.35
N VAL A 441 10.46 6.67 -9.05
CA VAL A 441 9.86 5.86 -7.99
C VAL A 441 9.03 6.74 -7.07
N ILE A 442 7.95 6.18 -6.57
CA ILE A 442 7.10 6.86 -5.58
C ILE A 442 7.63 6.52 -4.18
N LYS A 443 7.76 7.53 -3.32
CA LYS A 443 8.27 7.38 -1.95
C LYS A 443 7.16 6.94 -0.99
N GLU A 444 7.54 6.59 0.23
CA GLU A 444 6.63 6.33 1.34
C GLU A 444 5.57 7.44 1.45
N GLY A 445 4.29 7.05 1.56
CA GLY A 445 3.18 7.99 1.57
C GLY A 445 1.86 7.36 1.15
N GLU A 446 0.85 8.22 1.02
CA GLU A 446 -0.51 7.89 0.60
C GLU A 446 -0.80 8.60 -0.73
N TRP A 447 -1.15 7.83 -1.76
CA TRP A 447 -1.20 8.31 -3.14
C TRP A 447 -2.54 7.98 -3.80
N LYS A 448 -3.17 8.99 -4.42
CA LYS A 448 -4.43 8.84 -5.17
C LYS A 448 -4.13 8.44 -6.61
N LEU A 449 -3.94 7.15 -6.82
CA LEU A 449 -3.51 6.60 -8.11
C LEU A 449 -4.66 5.92 -8.85
N ASN A 450 -4.79 6.20 -10.15
CA ASN A 450 -5.76 5.52 -10.99
C ASN A 450 -5.22 4.13 -11.41
N PRO A 451 -5.77 3.00 -10.94
CA PRO A 451 -5.28 1.66 -11.25
C PRO A 451 -5.39 1.29 -12.74
N TRP A 452 -6.22 1.98 -13.52
CA TRP A 452 -6.24 1.79 -14.98
C TRP A 452 -5.08 2.47 -15.68
N PHE A 453 -4.53 3.52 -15.08
CA PHE A 453 -3.41 4.28 -15.62
C PHE A 453 -2.06 3.75 -15.12
N VAL A 454 -1.97 3.43 -13.83
CA VAL A 454 -0.70 3.11 -13.17
C VAL A 454 -0.82 1.91 -12.24
N GLU A 455 0.17 1.03 -12.30
CA GLU A 455 0.37 -0.09 -11.38
C GLU A 455 1.64 0.14 -10.57
N VAL A 456 1.58 -0.13 -9.27
CA VAL A 456 2.68 0.11 -8.34
C VAL A 456 3.06 -1.17 -7.62
N GLU A 457 4.33 -1.56 -7.75
CA GLU A 457 4.97 -2.66 -7.04
C GLU A 457 5.76 -2.11 -5.84
N GLN A 458 5.51 -2.61 -4.63
CA GLN A 458 6.28 -2.18 -3.45
C GLN A 458 7.53 -3.01 -3.24
N VAL A 459 8.70 -2.36 -3.28
CA VAL A 459 10.01 -2.98 -3.08
C VAL A 459 10.70 -2.32 -1.88
N PRO A 460 11.48 -3.05 -1.06
CA PRO A 460 12.28 -2.45 0.00
C PRO A 460 13.20 -1.33 -0.51
N ILE A 461 13.33 -0.26 0.27
CA ILE A 461 14.31 0.80 -0.05
C ILE A 461 15.73 0.24 0.00
N THR A 462 16.61 0.71 -0.89
CA THR A 462 18.01 0.28 -0.88
C THR A 462 18.74 0.97 0.27
N ARG A 463 19.06 0.22 1.32
CA ARG A 463 19.82 0.69 2.48
C ARG A 463 21.29 0.28 2.36
N ILE A 464 22.19 1.24 2.54
CA ILE A 464 23.63 1.02 2.65
C ILE A 464 24.02 1.22 4.11
N GLU A 465 24.53 0.18 4.77
CA GLU A 465 24.95 0.23 6.16
C GLU A 465 26.36 0.83 6.32
N ASN A 466 26.77 1.07 7.57
CA ASN A 466 28.13 1.50 7.86
C ASN A 466 29.14 0.43 7.43
N GLU A 467 30.36 0.84 7.08
CA GLU A 467 31.46 -0.03 6.63
C GLU A 467 31.31 -0.66 5.23
N GLU A 468 30.23 -0.38 4.51
CA GLU A 468 29.99 -0.80 3.13
C GLU A 468 29.63 0.39 2.22
N VAL A 469 29.83 0.21 0.91
CA VAL A 469 29.44 1.17 -0.13
C VAL A 469 28.65 0.47 -1.23
N GLY A 470 27.65 1.18 -1.79
CA GLY A 470 26.83 0.68 -2.89
C GLY A 470 27.35 1.13 -4.24
N VAL A 471 27.73 0.21 -5.11
CA VAL A 471 28.07 0.51 -6.51
C VAL A 471 26.83 0.31 -7.37
N VAL A 472 26.38 1.38 -8.05
CA VAL A 472 25.19 1.33 -8.91
C VAL A 472 25.57 0.91 -10.32
N ILE A 473 24.86 -0.09 -10.84
CA ILE A 473 24.91 -0.55 -12.23
C ILE A 473 23.58 -0.17 -12.86
N SER A 474 23.57 0.82 -13.74
CA SER A 474 22.36 1.26 -14.42
C SER A 474 22.21 0.58 -15.79
N TYR A 475 21.05 -0.03 -16.03
CA TYR A 475 20.68 -0.60 -17.32
C TYR A 475 19.94 0.40 -18.22
N VAL A 476 19.66 1.59 -17.69
CA VAL A 476 18.92 2.69 -18.35
C VAL A 476 19.81 3.94 -18.46
N GLY A 477 19.31 4.96 -19.16
CA GLY A 477 20.04 6.20 -19.38
C GLY A 477 20.70 6.30 -20.76
N LYS A 478 21.38 7.42 -21.01
CA LYS A 478 22.04 7.68 -22.30
C LYS A 478 23.23 6.73 -22.47
N LYS A 479 23.53 6.36 -23.72
CA LYS A 479 24.81 5.71 -24.05
C LYS A 479 25.92 6.76 -23.88
N TYR A 480 26.97 6.40 -23.16
CA TYR A 480 28.10 7.29 -22.91
C TYR A 480 29.10 7.20 -24.07
N ASP A 481 29.41 8.33 -24.72
CA ASP A 481 30.45 8.45 -25.76
C ASP A 481 31.61 9.30 -25.21
N LYS A 482 32.84 8.76 -25.27
CA LYS A 482 34.06 9.42 -24.78
C LYS A 482 34.41 10.69 -25.55
N ASN A 483 33.93 10.83 -26.78
CA ASN A 483 34.37 11.91 -27.67
C ASN A 483 33.67 13.25 -27.41
N ASP A 484 32.64 13.28 -26.55
CA ASP A 484 31.86 14.49 -26.25
C ASP A 484 32.30 15.19 -24.94
N ASP A 485 33.07 14.49 -24.09
CA ASP A 485 33.68 15.08 -22.90
C ASP A 485 35.05 15.67 -23.25
N ASN A 486 35.06 16.99 -23.42
CA ASN A 486 36.24 17.82 -23.69
C ASN A 486 37.17 17.92 -22.45
N GLN A 487 37.58 16.78 -21.87
CA GLN A 487 38.61 16.70 -20.85
C GLN A 487 39.81 15.91 -21.39
N ASN A 488 40.82 16.69 -21.73
CA ASN A 488 42.14 16.27 -22.13
C ASN A 488 42.80 15.47 -20.99
N THR A 489 42.76 14.13 -21.07
CA THR A 489 43.66 13.27 -20.30
C THR A 489 44.32 12.26 -21.23
N SER A 490 45.64 12.28 -21.17
CA SER A 490 46.60 11.61 -22.02
C SER A 490 46.30 10.15 -22.32
N VAL A 491 46.56 9.83 -23.59
CA VAL A 491 46.73 8.52 -24.21
C VAL A 491 47.31 7.48 -23.25
N ASP A 492 46.54 6.42 -23.01
CA ASP A 492 47.08 5.12 -22.62
C ASP A 492 46.33 4.05 -23.43
N GLU A 493 47.03 3.46 -24.40
CA GLU A 493 46.51 2.54 -25.43
C GLU A 493 46.24 1.12 -24.93
N ASN A 494 45.78 0.95 -23.70
CA ASN A 494 45.31 -0.36 -23.22
C ASN A 494 43.79 -0.36 -23.11
N LYS A 495 43.16 -1.07 -24.05
CA LYS A 495 41.73 -1.45 -24.09
C LYS A 495 41.27 -1.98 -22.72
N SER A 496 40.79 -1.09 -21.85
CA SER A 496 39.89 -1.46 -20.77
C SER A 496 38.48 -1.51 -21.35
N THR A 497 37.91 -2.71 -21.41
CA THR A 497 36.60 -3.01 -22.00
C THR A 497 35.42 -2.42 -21.19
N TYR A 498 35.69 -1.79 -20.06
CA TYR A 498 34.70 -1.39 -19.07
C TYR A 498 34.95 0.05 -18.62
N GLN A 499 33.93 0.91 -18.78
CA GLN A 499 34.02 2.36 -18.59
C GLN A 499 33.07 2.80 -17.47
N LEU A 500 33.59 3.58 -16.52
CA LEU A 500 32.79 4.25 -15.49
C LEU A 500 32.03 5.41 -16.11
N VAL A 501 30.75 5.52 -15.78
CA VAL A 501 29.85 6.53 -16.36
C VAL A 501 29.36 7.52 -15.30
N PRO A 502 29.07 8.78 -15.66
CA PRO A 502 28.35 9.70 -14.78
C PRO A 502 26.93 9.21 -14.49
N GLY A 503 26.29 9.74 -13.44
CA GLY A 503 24.89 9.43 -13.15
C GLY A 503 23.96 9.81 -14.31
N GLY A 504 23.02 8.92 -14.65
CA GLY A 504 22.08 9.10 -15.78
C GLY A 504 22.52 8.46 -17.09
N TYR A 505 23.65 7.74 -17.11
CA TYR A 505 24.13 6.97 -18.24
C TYR A 505 24.06 5.46 -17.97
N GLN A 506 23.93 4.68 -19.02
CA GLN A 506 23.95 3.22 -18.94
C GLN A 506 25.36 2.72 -18.62
N GLY A 507 25.54 1.97 -17.53
CA GLY A 507 26.85 1.45 -17.10
C GLY A 507 27.05 1.47 -15.58
N VAL A 508 28.30 1.30 -15.15
CA VAL A 508 28.70 1.38 -13.74
C VAL A 508 28.91 2.84 -13.36
N GLU A 509 28.13 3.37 -12.42
CA GLU A 509 28.21 4.78 -12.04
C GLU A 509 29.54 5.09 -11.31
N LYS A 510 30.20 6.20 -11.69
CA LYS A 510 31.49 6.63 -11.11
C LYS A 510 31.40 6.97 -9.63
N LYS A 511 30.25 7.49 -9.17
CA LYS A 511 30.04 7.91 -7.79
C LYS A 511 29.40 6.76 -7.00
N PRO A 512 30.04 6.22 -5.96
CA PRO A 512 29.43 5.22 -5.10
C PRO A 512 28.36 5.84 -4.22
N LEU A 513 27.39 5.02 -3.80
CA LEU A 513 26.43 5.35 -2.75
C LEU A 513 27.11 5.14 -1.39
N LEU A 514 27.10 6.20 -0.58
CA LEU A 514 27.59 6.16 0.79
C LEU A 514 26.47 5.66 1.73
N VAL A 515 26.77 5.53 3.02
CA VAL A 515 25.79 5.13 4.05
C VAL A 515 24.51 5.96 3.96
N GLY A 516 23.35 5.30 3.91
CA GLY A 516 22.05 5.96 3.79
C GLY A 516 20.97 5.11 3.10
N ASP A 517 19.76 5.66 3.04
CA ASP A 517 18.60 5.06 2.38
C ASP A 517 18.36 5.71 1.01
N TYR A 518 18.34 4.90 -0.05
CA TYR A 518 18.23 5.37 -1.43
C TYR A 518 17.00 4.78 -2.13
N PRO A 519 16.08 5.62 -2.64
CA PRO A 519 14.93 5.18 -3.40
C PRO A 519 15.34 4.86 -4.84
N ILE A 520 15.81 3.63 -5.07
CA ILE A 520 16.33 3.17 -6.37
C ILE A 520 15.40 2.12 -6.95
N ASN A 521 14.98 2.31 -8.20
CA ASN A 521 14.25 1.29 -8.94
C ASN A 521 15.16 0.09 -9.24
N THR A 522 14.97 -1.00 -8.49
CA THR A 522 15.78 -2.23 -8.59
C THR A 522 15.52 -3.04 -9.85
N ARG A 523 14.46 -2.74 -10.60
CA ARG A 523 14.14 -3.40 -11.89
C ARG A 523 15.01 -2.90 -13.04
N ILE A 524 15.58 -1.70 -12.90
CA ILE A 524 16.39 -1.04 -13.94
C ILE A 524 17.82 -0.67 -13.48
N LYS A 525 18.06 -0.69 -12.17
CA LYS A 525 19.37 -0.44 -11.57
C LYS A 525 19.67 -1.57 -10.58
N LYS A 526 20.89 -2.10 -10.63
CA LYS A 526 21.39 -3.06 -9.64
C LYS A 526 22.39 -2.37 -8.72
N VAL A 527 22.24 -2.53 -7.42
CA VAL A 527 23.20 -2.01 -6.42
C VAL A 527 24.03 -3.16 -5.88
N GLN A 528 25.34 -3.11 -6.11
CA GLN A 528 26.30 -4.08 -5.61
C GLN A 528 26.99 -3.55 -4.36
N LEU A 529 26.82 -4.23 -3.23
CA LEU A 529 27.49 -3.87 -1.98
C LEU A 529 28.95 -4.32 -2.00
N VAL A 530 29.84 -3.42 -1.59
CA VAL A 530 31.29 -3.63 -1.47
C VAL A 530 31.74 -3.20 -0.07
N PRO A 531 32.46 -4.06 0.69
CA PRO A 531 32.99 -3.69 1.99
C PRO A 531 34.16 -2.71 1.84
N THR A 532 34.28 -1.79 2.78
CA THR A 532 35.40 -0.84 2.90
C THR A 532 36.36 -1.19 4.04
N THR A 533 36.08 -2.29 4.74
CA THR A 533 36.89 -2.86 5.80
C THR A 533 38.09 -3.61 5.26
N GLN A 534 39.08 -3.79 6.13
CA GLN A 534 40.24 -4.62 5.86
C GLN A 534 39.83 -6.10 5.75
N ILE A 535 40.31 -6.77 4.72
CA ILE A 535 40.05 -8.18 4.44
C ILE A 535 41.37 -8.94 4.49
N ILE A 536 41.41 -9.96 5.34
CA ILE A 536 42.57 -10.84 5.52
C ILE A 536 42.29 -12.14 4.76
N LEU A 537 43.23 -12.56 3.92
CA LEU A 537 43.16 -13.76 3.11
C LEU A 537 44.35 -14.66 3.42
N ASN A 538 44.09 -15.90 3.84
CA ASN A 538 45.14 -16.84 4.22
C ASN A 538 45.30 -17.97 3.17
N TRP A 539 46.52 -18.20 2.70
CA TRP A 539 46.88 -19.37 1.88
C TRP A 539 47.49 -20.44 2.80
N SER A 540 46.61 -21.32 3.29
CA SER A 540 46.93 -22.40 4.23
C SER A 540 46.01 -23.61 3.97
N ASP A 541 46.44 -24.82 4.33
CA ASP A 541 45.62 -26.05 4.26
C ASP A 541 44.81 -26.30 5.55
N GLU A 542 44.66 -25.29 6.40
CA GLU A 542 43.83 -25.33 7.61
C GLU A 542 42.33 -25.45 7.25
N GLU A 543 41.55 -26.08 8.14
CA GLU A 543 40.09 -26.14 7.98
C GLU A 543 39.47 -24.74 8.07
N LYS A 544 38.97 -24.26 6.93
CA LYS A 544 38.33 -22.95 6.79
C LYS A 544 36.83 -23.10 6.55
N HIS A 545 36.04 -22.15 7.06
CA HIS A 545 34.61 -22.12 6.81
C HIS A 545 34.33 -22.00 5.29
N PRO A 546 33.44 -22.81 4.68
CA PRO A 546 33.21 -22.85 3.23
C PRO A 546 32.81 -21.50 2.60
N LEU A 547 32.21 -20.60 3.38
CA LEU A 547 31.77 -19.28 2.93
C LEU A 547 32.85 -18.18 3.09
N ASN A 548 34.00 -18.46 3.70
CA ASN A 548 35.09 -17.49 3.74
C ASN A 548 35.68 -17.23 2.36
N TYR A 549 36.26 -16.05 2.16
CA TYR A 549 36.85 -15.66 0.87
C TYR A 549 38.05 -16.52 0.48
N ASP A 550 38.77 -17.02 1.49
CA ASP A 550 39.98 -17.83 1.37
C ASP A 550 39.73 -19.34 1.48
N ALA A 551 38.48 -19.79 1.52
CA ALA A 551 38.13 -21.21 1.68
C ALA A 551 38.71 -22.11 0.57
N LYS A 552 38.97 -21.56 -0.62
CA LYS A 552 39.58 -22.28 -1.76
C LYS A 552 41.09 -22.08 -1.88
N LEU A 553 41.68 -21.23 -1.03
CA LEU A 553 43.09 -20.88 -1.10
C LEU A 553 43.90 -21.89 -0.29
N LYS A 554 44.66 -22.72 -1.01
CA LYS A 554 45.55 -23.74 -0.46
C LYS A 554 46.99 -23.24 -0.37
N ILE A 555 47.84 -23.99 0.32
CA ILE A 555 49.28 -23.71 0.36
C ILE A 555 49.83 -23.70 -1.08
N LEU A 556 50.83 -22.85 -1.33
CA LEU A 556 51.45 -22.77 -2.64
C LEU A 556 52.58 -23.79 -2.76
N LYS A 557 52.49 -24.69 -3.74
CA LYS A 557 53.57 -25.62 -4.09
C LYS A 557 54.48 -24.99 -5.14
N LEU A 558 55.74 -24.79 -4.79
CA LEU A 558 56.75 -24.19 -5.65
C LEU A 558 57.84 -25.22 -5.97
N THR A 559 58.42 -25.13 -7.17
CA THR A 559 59.54 -25.97 -7.60
C THR A 559 60.80 -25.13 -7.64
N SER A 560 61.80 -25.54 -6.87
CA SER A 560 63.12 -24.93 -6.81
C SER A 560 63.95 -25.24 -8.06
N SER A 561 65.01 -24.46 -8.33
CA SER A 561 65.88 -24.65 -9.49
C SER A 561 66.62 -25.99 -9.50
N ASP A 562 66.74 -26.66 -8.35
CA ASP A 562 67.30 -27.99 -8.18
C ASP A 562 66.27 -29.13 -8.39
N GLY A 563 65.04 -28.79 -8.82
CA GLY A 563 63.98 -29.75 -9.12
C GLY A 563 63.22 -30.26 -7.90
N ARG A 564 63.44 -29.69 -6.72
CA ARG A 564 62.74 -30.05 -5.48
C ARG A 564 61.48 -29.21 -5.28
N GLU A 565 60.43 -29.83 -4.75
CA GLU A 565 59.21 -29.14 -4.36
C GLU A 565 59.28 -28.67 -2.91
N PHE A 566 58.84 -27.45 -2.64
CA PHE A 566 58.68 -26.90 -1.29
C PHE A 566 57.37 -26.11 -1.19
N GLN A 567 56.85 -25.94 0.02
CA GLN A 567 55.53 -25.36 0.24
C GLN A 567 55.64 -24.01 0.94
N VAL A 568 54.85 -23.03 0.51
CA VAL A 568 54.85 -21.68 1.09
C VAL A 568 53.44 -21.31 1.56
N GLN A 569 53.36 -20.89 2.82
CA GLN A 569 52.17 -20.34 3.44
C GLN A 569 52.32 -18.82 3.57
N PHE A 570 51.28 -18.06 3.24
CA PHE A 570 51.32 -16.61 3.31
C PHE A 570 49.92 -16.00 3.55
N THR A 571 49.91 -14.76 4.00
CA THR A 571 48.71 -13.96 4.24
C THR A 571 48.75 -12.68 3.43
N GLN A 572 47.64 -12.36 2.76
CA GLN A 572 47.44 -11.10 2.05
C GLN A 572 46.38 -10.28 2.77
N MET A 573 46.68 -9.01 3.03
CA MET A 573 45.73 -8.03 3.51
C MET A 573 45.35 -7.08 2.38
N ILE A 574 44.04 -6.89 2.17
CA ILE A 574 43.50 -5.98 1.16
C ILE A 574 42.44 -5.05 1.76
N ARG A 575 42.29 -3.87 1.18
CA ARG A 575 41.22 -2.92 1.48
C ARG A 575 40.70 -2.28 0.19
N ILE A 576 39.46 -1.83 0.21
CA ILE A 576 38.85 -1.14 -0.93
C ILE A 576 38.35 0.21 -0.44
N ALA A 577 38.99 1.29 -0.90
CA ALA A 577 38.49 2.64 -0.62
C ALA A 577 37.14 2.88 -1.31
N PRO A 578 36.21 3.63 -0.69
CA PRO A 578 34.89 3.96 -1.25
C PRO A 578 34.93 4.40 -2.71
N GLU A 579 35.82 5.33 -3.04
CA GLU A 579 36.01 5.92 -4.37
C GLU A 579 36.51 4.92 -5.42
N ASN A 580 37.18 3.85 -4.99
CA ASN A 580 37.74 2.82 -5.86
C ASN A 580 36.77 1.65 -6.06
N ALA A 581 35.73 1.51 -5.24
CA ALA A 581 34.77 0.41 -5.34
C ALA A 581 34.08 0.30 -6.72
N PRO A 582 33.64 1.41 -7.37
CA PRO A 582 33.09 1.32 -8.73
C PRO A 582 34.10 0.78 -9.75
N LYS A 583 35.36 1.21 -9.66
CA LYS A 583 36.44 0.75 -10.54
C LYS A 583 36.67 -0.76 -10.38
N MET A 584 36.68 -1.24 -9.14
CA MET A 584 36.83 -2.66 -8.84
C MET A 584 35.70 -3.50 -9.45
N VAL A 585 34.44 -3.13 -9.20
CA VAL A 585 33.27 -3.84 -9.74
C VAL A 585 33.24 -3.83 -11.28
N CYS A 586 33.65 -2.72 -11.88
CA CYS A 586 33.72 -2.54 -13.33
C CYS A 586 34.74 -3.49 -13.99
N GLN A 587 35.92 -3.68 -13.39
CA GLN A 587 36.98 -4.52 -13.97
C GLN A 587 36.80 -6.02 -13.67
N ILE A 588 36.38 -6.36 -12.45
CA ILE A 588 36.31 -7.73 -11.97
C ILE A 588 34.96 -8.37 -12.32
N GLY A 589 33.96 -7.55 -12.63
CA GLY A 589 32.60 -7.94 -12.97
C GLY A 589 31.74 -8.19 -11.74
N ALA A 590 30.47 -7.80 -11.84
CA ALA A 590 29.48 -8.07 -10.81
C ALA A 590 29.02 -9.54 -10.84
N GLN A 591 29.00 -10.19 -9.67
CA GLN A 591 28.33 -11.49 -9.53
C GLN A 591 26.83 -11.32 -9.24
N VAL A 592 26.06 -12.37 -9.53
CA VAL A 592 24.61 -12.43 -9.29
C VAL A 592 24.29 -13.00 -7.89
N ALA A 593 25.29 -13.38 -7.10
CA ALA A 593 25.07 -13.89 -5.76
C ALA A 593 24.63 -12.77 -4.79
N GLU A 594 23.84 -13.14 -3.78
CA GLU A 594 23.46 -12.27 -2.67
C GLU A 594 24.59 -12.21 -1.62
N VAL A 595 24.56 -11.21 -0.73
CA VAL A 595 25.50 -11.13 0.39
C VAL A 595 25.18 -12.25 1.37
N GLU A 596 26.15 -13.14 1.58
CA GLU A 596 26.00 -14.25 2.50
C GLU A 596 26.35 -13.83 3.92
N LYS A 597 25.67 -14.37 4.93
CA LYS A 597 25.92 -14.05 6.33
C LYS A 597 26.43 -15.31 7.04
N ILE A 598 27.56 -15.18 7.73
CA ILE A 598 28.10 -16.21 8.60
C ILE A 598 27.86 -15.77 10.03
N THR A 599 27.17 -16.57 10.83
CA THR A 599 27.05 -16.33 12.27
C THR A 599 28.12 -17.18 12.96
N MET A 600 29.03 -16.52 13.66
CA MET A 600 30.08 -17.16 14.46
C MET A 600 29.53 -17.60 15.82
N ASP A 601 30.20 -18.54 16.48
CA ASP A 601 29.82 -19.10 17.78
C ASP A 601 29.74 -18.05 18.91
N ASP A 602 30.37 -16.88 18.74
CA ASP A 602 30.32 -15.74 19.65
C ASP A 602 29.08 -14.83 19.43
N GLY A 603 28.19 -15.20 18.50
CA GLY A 603 27.00 -14.44 18.13
C GLY A 603 27.24 -13.29 17.15
N LYS A 604 28.49 -13.08 16.66
CA LYS A 604 28.77 -12.06 15.64
C LYS A 604 28.40 -12.56 14.24
N THR A 605 27.64 -11.75 13.51
CA THR A 605 27.30 -12.02 12.11
C THR A 605 28.25 -11.27 11.18
N ILE A 606 29.04 -12.01 10.39
CA ILE A 606 29.96 -11.47 9.38
C ILE A 606 29.31 -11.57 7.99
N LYS A 607 29.20 -10.44 7.28
CA LYS A 607 28.75 -10.39 5.88
C LYS A 607 29.89 -10.77 4.93
N LYS A 608 29.60 -11.64 3.96
CA LYS A 608 30.50 -12.04 2.88
C LYS A 608 29.96 -11.55 1.55
N TYR A 609 30.72 -10.67 0.91
CA TYR A 609 30.32 -9.96 -0.29
C TYR A 609 30.81 -10.70 -1.55
N PRO A 610 29.92 -10.99 -2.51
CA PRO A 610 30.24 -11.70 -3.75
C PRO A 610 31.34 -11.04 -4.60
N ALA A 611 31.37 -9.70 -4.60
CA ALA A 611 32.38 -8.94 -5.35
C ALA A 611 33.81 -9.30 -4.91
N ILE A 612 34.02 -9.56 -3.61
CA ILE A 612 35.32 -9.94 -3.06
C ILE A 612 35.70 -11.36 -3.48
N ARG A 613 34.78 -12.31 -3.49
CA ARG A 613 35.08 -13.67 -3.99
C ARG A 613 35.56 -13.65 -5.44
N ASN A 614 34.91 -12.82 -6.24
CA ASN A 614 35.26 -12.66 -7.65
C ASN A 614 36.66 -12.06 -7.80
N LEU A 615 37.00 -11.06 -6.98
CA LEU A 615 38.35 -10.49 -6.89
C LEU A 615 39.38 -11.55 -6.49
N VAL A 616 39.08 -12.37 -5.48
CA VAL A 616 39.99 -13.42 -5.02
C VAL A 616 40.27 -14.42 -6.13
N VAL A 617 39.22 -14.97 -6.75
CA VAL A 617 39.34 -16.04 -7.74
C VAL A 617 39.93 -15.54 -9.06
N ARG A 618 39.49 -14.38 -9.56
CA ARG A 618 39.87 -13.91 -10.91
C ARG A 618 41.20 -13.16 -10.94
N VAL A 619 41.53 -12.45 -9.85
CA VAL A 619 42.71 -11.57 -9.82
C VAL A 619 43.75 -12.13 -8.85
N LEU A 620 43.42 -12.25 -7.56
CA LEU A 620 44.43 -12.56 -6.54
C LEU A 620 45.06 -13.95 -6.72
N THR A 621 44.29 -15.00 -6.98
CA THR A 621 44.87 -16.35 -7.15
C THR A 621 45.93 -16.39 -8.26
N GLY A 622 45.61 -15.86 -9.45
CA GLY A 622 46.55 -15.89 -10.58
C GLY A 622 47.76 -14.97 -10.40
N VAL A 623 47.55 -13.76 -9.87
CA VAL A 623 48.61 -12.75 -9.69
C VAL A 623 49.62 -13.22 -8.66
N VAL A 624 49.13 -13.74 -7.53
CA VAL A 624 49.98 -14.15 -6.42
C VAL A 624 50.74 -15.44 -6.77
N GLU A 625 50.06 -16.45 -7.34
CA GLU A 625 50.74 -17.67 -7.80
C GLU A 625 51.82 -17.36 -8.86
N GLY A 626 51.51 -16.50 -9.82
CA GLY A 626 52.44 -16.12 -10.89
C GLY A 626 53.71 -15.47 -10.33
N HIS A 627 53.55 -14.52 -9.40
CA HIS A 627 54.68 -13.84 -8.79
C HIS A 627 55.57 -14.79 -7.98
N PHE A 628 54.99 -15.61 -7.11
CA PHE A 628 55.78 -16.53 -6.28
C PHE A 628 56.46 -17.64 -7.10
N LYS A 629 55.83 -18.11 -8.20
CA LYS A 629 56.50 -19.00 -9.18
C LYS A 629 57.69 -18.32 -9.84
N GLN A 630 57.55 -17.06 -10.24
CA GLN A 630 58.65 -16.28 -10.81
C GLN A 630 59.76 -16.01 -9.78
N ALA A 631 59.41 -15.70 -8.54
CA ALA A 631 60.37 -15.44 -7.46
C ALA A 631 61.17 -16.69 -7.05
N ALA A 632 60.58 -17.89 -7.20
CA ALA A 632 61.25 -19.17 -6.98
C ALA A 632 62.10 -19.62 -8.19
N THR A 633 61.86 -19.06 -9.37
CA THR A 633 62.59 -19.44 -10.60
C THR A 633 64.06 -19.04 -10.49
N GLY A 634 64.97 -20.02 -10.56
CA GLY A 634 66.41 -19.80 -10.53
C GLY A 634 67.05 -19.70 -9.14
N LYS A 635 66.29 -19.92 -8.06
CA LYS A 635 66.80 -20.01 -6.68
C LYS A 635 66.65 -21.44 -6.14
N THR A 636 67.60 -21.86 -5.29
CA THR A 636 67.39 -23.07 -4.47
C THR A 636 66.43 -22.80 -3.31
N ALA A 637 65.76 -23.81 -2.78
CA ALA A 637 64.80 -23.64 -1.67
C ALA A 637 65.42 -22.97 -0.42
N ILE A 638 66.70 -23.26 -0.12
CA ILE A 638 67.45 -22.62 0.98
C ILE A 638 67.78 -21.16 0.64
N GLN A 639 68.19 -20.86 -0.60
CA GLN A 639 68.43 -19.47 -1.05
C GLN A 639 67.14 -18.64 -1.08
N PHE A 640 66.01 -19.27 -1.37
CA PHE A 640 64.69 -18.64 -1.30
C PHE A 640 64.34 -18.28 0.15
N GLN A 641 64.63 -19.17 1.11
CA GLN A 641 64.44 -18.91 2.54
C GLN A 641 65.37 -17.80 3.08
N GLU A 642 66.66 -17.82 2.70
CA GLU A 642 67.61 -16.75 3.07
C GLU A 642 67.22 -15.38 2.48
N THR A 643 66.43 -15.36 1.40
CA THR A 643 65.94 -14.14 0.75
C THR A 643 64.45 -13.87 0.98
N ILE A 644 63.86 -14.39 2.06
CA ILE A 644 62.43 -14.17 2.40
C ILE A 644 62.08 -12.69 2.43
N VAL A 645 62.85 -11.87 3.14
CA VAL A 645 62.55 -10.43 3.29
C VAL A 645 62.51 -9.75 1.92
N ASN A 646 63.55 -9.95 1.11
CA ASN A 646 63.62 -9.39 -0.24
C ASN A 646 62.51 -9.92 -1.16
N SER A 647 62.13 -11.19 -1.00
CA SER A 647 61.08 -11.83 -1.81
C SER A 647 59.69 -11.39 -1.38
N GLN A 648 59.50 -11.08 -0.09
CA GLN A 648 58.28 -10.51 0.46
C GLN A 648 58.12 -9.05 0.05
N ASP A 649 59.16 -8.22 0.14
CA ASP A 649 59.14 -6.83 -0.32
C ASP A 649 58.85 -6.74 -1.83
N ALA A 650 59.46 -7.63 -2.62
CA ALA A 650 59.20 -7.73 -4.05
C ALA A 650 57.76 -8.19 -4.35
N ALA A 651 57.24 -9.17 -3.60
CA ALA A 651 55.87 -9.64 -3.74
C ALA A 651 54.86 -8.57 -3.35
N GLN A 652 55.09 -7.86 -2.25
CA GLN A 652 54.25 -6.75 -1.81
C GLN A 652 54.20 -5.66 -2.88
N ALA A 653 55.36 -5.18 -3.36
CA ALA A 653 55.40 -4.13 -4.39
C ALA A 653 54.69 -4.53 -5.69
N TYR A 654 54.88 -5.78 -6.14
CA TYR A 654 54.23 -6.30 -7.35
C TYR A 654 52.72 -6.46 -7.17
N ILE A 655 52.29 -7.08 -6.06
CA ILE A 655 50.87 -7.32 -5.77
C ILE A 655 50.15 -5.99 -5.56
N GLU A 656 50.75 -5.03 -4.86
CA GLU A 656 50.21 -3.67 -4.69
C GLU A 656 49.99 -2.96 -6.03
N ASP A 657 50.96 -3.00 -6.95
CA ASP A 657 50.82 -2.38 -8.28
C ASP A 657 49.66 -3.01 -9.07
N VAL A 658 49.55 -4.33 -9.05
CA VAL A 658 48.48 -5.06 -9.75
C VAL A 658 47.11 -4.80 -9.10
N LEU A 659 47.02 -4.77 -7.78
CA LEU A 659 45.78 -4.47 -7.06
C LEU A 659 45.33 -3.03 -7.29
N LYS A 660 46.25 -2.07 -7.29
CA LYS A 660 45.96 -0.65 -7.54
C LYS A 660 45.39 -0.41 -8.94
N LYS A 661 45.88 -1.15 -9.95
CA LYS A 661 45.32 -1.15 -11.31
C LYS A 661 43.85 -1.60 -11.31
N ASN A 662 43.49 -2.54 -10.42
CA ASN A 662 42.14 -3.07 -10.23
C ASN A 662 41.26 -2.32 -9.23
N GLY A 663 41.73 -1.20 -8.65
CA GLY A 663 40.96 -0.42 -7.67
C GLY A 663 40.90 -1.07 -6.29
N VAL A 664 41.91 -1.86 -5.93
CA VAL A 664 42.07 -2.50 -4.62
C VAL A 664 43.39 -2.03 -4.02
N GLU A 665 43.41 -1.80 -2.72
CA GLU A 665 44.61 -1.42 -1.96
C GLU A 665 45.19 -2.68 -1.31
N GLY A 666 46.44 -3.00 -1.61
CA GLY A 666 47.19 -4.02 -0.88
C GLY A 666 47.81 -3.35 0.36
N GLU A 667 47.42 -3.79 1.56
CA GLU A 667 47.99 -3.24 2.80
C GLU A 667 49.26 -3.99 3.24
N GLY A 668 49.41 -5.25 2.81
CA GLY A 668 50.63 -6.02 3.05
C GLY A 668 50.51 -7.48 2.65
N THR A 669 51.66 -8.06 2.27
CA THR A 669 51.83 -9.49 1.95
C THR A 669 52.84 -10.07 2.93
N TYR A 670 52.46 -11.09 3.70
CA TYR A 670 53.30 -11.67 4.76
C TYR A 670 53.51 -13.15 4.52
N ILE A 671 54.77 -13.61 4.47
CA ILE A 671 55.10 -15.04 4.38
C ILE A 671 55.10 -15.61 5.80
N ASN A 672 54.23 -16.59 6.07
CA ASN A 672 54.05 -17.15 7.41
C ASN A 672 55.02 -18.29 7.68
N ALA A 673 55.10 -19.26 6.76
CA ALA A 673 55.92 -20.45 6.90
C ALA A 673 56.38 -20.98 5.53
N ILE A 674 57.57 -21.58 5.50
CA ILE A 674 58.10 -22.31 4.34
C ILE A 674 58.43 -23.73 4.80
N ASP A 675 57.70 -24.71 4.29
CA ASP A 675 57.94 -26.11 4.60
C ASP A 675 58.90 -26.69 3.56
N LEU A 676 60.10 -27.06 4.04
CA LEU A 676 61.16 -27.69 3.27
C LEU A 676 61.09 -29.23 3.41
N PRO A 677 61.52 -29.98 2.38
CA PRO A 677 61.66 -31.45 2.47
C PRO A 677 62.62 -31.93 3.58
N GLU A 678 62.33 -33.08 4.22
CA GLU A 678 63.08 -33.63 5.37
C GLU A 678 64.60 -33.86 5.10
N ASP A 679 65.00 -34.05 3.85
CA ASP A 679 66.41 -34.25 3.45
C ASP A 679 67.22 -32.96 3.51
N LEU A 680 66.59 -31.81 3.28
CA LEU A 680 67.21 -30.48 3.33
C LEU A 680 67.25 -29.92 4.76
N ASP A 681 66.27 -30.27 5.60
CA ASP A 681 66.24 -29.83 7.00
C ASP A 681 67.39 -30.41 7.84
N LYS A 682 67.79 -31.66 7.60
CA LYS A 682 69.00 -32.24 8.21
C LYS A 682 70.27 -31.53 7.74
N ARG A 683 70.34 -31.20 6.45
CA ARG A 683 71.46 -30.46 5.85
C ARG A 683 71.56 -29.04 6.39
N ARG A 684 70.40 -28.41 6.69
CA ARG A 684 70.29 -27.10 7.33
C ARG A 684 70.86 -27.13 8.74
N GLN A 685 70.43 -28.10 9.57
CA GLN A 685 70.94 -28.28 10.92
C GLN A 685 72.46 -28.49 10.92
N GLU A 686 72.98 -29.33 10.02
CA GLU A 686 74.43 -29.52 9.85
C GLU A 686 75.16 -28.21 9.48
N LEU A 687 74.58 -27.37 8.61
CA LEU A 687 75.18 -26.10 8.19
C LEU A 687 75.07 -25.00 9.26
N GLU A 688 73.98 -24.96 10.01
CA GLU A 688 73.77 -24.04 11.14
C GLU A 688 74.71 -24.39 12.30
N ASP A 689 74.83 -25.67 12.64
CA ASP A 689 75.77 -26.17 13.64
C ASP A 689 77.22 -25.81 13.25
N LEU A 690 77.59 -25.97 11.97
CA LEU A 690 78.90 -25.59 11.45
C LEU A 690 79.14 -24.07 11.52
N LYS A 691 78.13 -23.26 11.22
CA LYS A 691 78.19 -21.78 11.35
C LYS A 691 78.31 -21.36 12.81
N GLN A 692 77.56 -21.98 13.73
CA GLN A 692 77.64 -21.73 15.16
C GLN A 692 78.99 -22.13 15.73
N GLU A 693 79.56 -23.24 15.28
CA GLU A 693 80.90 -23.67 15.66
C GLU A 693 81.94 -22.64 15.22
N GLN A 694 81.84 -22.10 13.99
CA GLN A 694 82.70 -21.02 13.48
C GLN A 694 82.51 -19.68 14.21
N ILE A 695 81.28 -19.31 14.59
CA ILE A 695 81.00 -18.11 15.37
C ILE A 695 81.63 -18.26 16.76
N LYS A 696 81.46 -19.42 17.40
CA LYS A 696 82.03 -19.72 18.70
C LYS A 696 83.56 -19.68 18.68
N THR A 697 84.20 -20.21 17.64
CA THR A 697 85.66 -20.10 17.48
C THR A 697 86.11 -18.64 17.30
N LYS A 698 85.36 -17.82 16.56
CA LYS A 698 85.66 -16.39 16.37
C LYS A 698 85.44 -15.56 17.64
N GLU A 699 84.41 -15.88 18.43
CA GLU A 699 84.14 -15.24 19.72
C GLU A 699 85.19 -15.60 20.77
N GLU A 700 85.61 -16.86 20.83
CA GLU A 700 86.70 -17.33 21.71
C GLU A 700 88.04 -16.68 21.34
N ALA A 701 88.33 -16.49 20.04
CA ALA A 701 89.52 -15.77 19.58
C ALA A 701 89.50 -14.27 19.98
N LYS A 702 88.36 -13.59 19.85
CA LYS A 702 88.21 -12.19 20.30
C LYS A 702 88.39 -12.05 21.83
N LEU A 703 87.80 -12.96 22.60
CA LEU A 703 87.90 -12.95 24.06
C LEU A 703 89.34 -13.21 24.56
N ALA A 704 90.12 -14.04 23.84
CA ALA A 704 91.52 -14.28 24.16
C ALA A 704 92.42 -13.05 23.88
N GLU A 705 92.11 -12.28 22.83
CA GLU A 705 92.82 -11.06 22.48
C GLU A 705 92.53 -9.92 23.50
N GLU A 706 91.29 -9.82 23.96
CA GLU A 706 90.86 -8.84 24.97
C GLU A 706 91.47 -9.14 26.36
N LYS A 707 91.61 -10.42 26.73
CA LYS A 707 92.32 -10.84 27.95
C LYS A 707 93.80 -10.45 27.92
N LYS A 708 94.50 -10.67 26.80
CA LYS A 708 95.91 -10.25 26.66
C LYS A 708 96.08 -8.75 26.86
N ARG A 709 95.18 -7.95 26.27
CA ARG A 709 95.19 -6.48 26.41
C ARG A 709 94.96 -6.03 27.86
N THR A 710 94.12 -6.75 28.60
CA THR A 710 93.81 -6.47 30.01
C THR A 710 95.00 -6.82 30.92
N GLU A 711 95.73 -7.89 30.61
CA GLU A 711 96.93 -8.32 31.33
C GLU A 711 98.09 -7.33 31.19
N GLU A 712 98.28 -6.78 29.97
CA GLU A 712 99.28 -5.73 29.69
C GLU A 712 98.99 -4.43 30.46
N ILE A 713 97.73 -4.01 30.53
CA ILE A 713 97.29 -2.84 31.31
C ILE A 713 97.55 -3.05 32.81
N ASN A 714 97.30 -4.26 33.32
CA ASN A 714 97.56 -4.59 34.72
C ASN A 714 99.05 -4.59 35.06
N GLN A 715 99.94 -5.01 34.16
CA GLN A 715 101.39 -4.92 34.37
C GLN A 715 101.88 -3.46 34.45
N GLN A 716 101.31 -2.55 33.65
CA GLN A 716 101.63 -1.12 33.73
C GLN A 716 101.15 -0.47 35.04
N LEU A 717 99.98 -0.86 35.55
CA LEU A 717 99.45 -0.37 36.83
C LEU A 717 100.31 -0.77 38.04
N VAL A 718 100.97 -1.93 37.98
CA VAL A 718 101.87 -2.40 39.05
C VAL A 718 103.15 -1.55 39.11
N GLN A 719 103.76 -1.22 37.97
CA GLN A 719 104.94 -0.34 37.93
C GLN A 719 104.62 1.08 38.43
N THR A 720 103.47 1.62 38.02
CA THR A 720 103.02 2.96 38.44
C THR A 720 102.75 3.03 39.95
N LYS A 721 102.27 1.93 40.56
CA LYS A 721 102.03 1.84 42.02
C LYS A 721 103.32 1.80 42.84
N GLU A 722 104.41 1.24 42.33
CA GLU A 722 105.69 1.25 43.07
C GLU A 722 106.34 2.63 43.09
N GLU A 723 106.19 3.43 42.02
CA GLU A 723 106.69 4.80 41.95
C GLU A 723 105.95 5.76 42.91
N THR A 724 104.62 5.61 43.05
CA THR A 724 103.82 6.42 43.99
C THR A 724 104.17 6.17 45.47
N LYS A 725 104.49 4.92 45.86
CA LYS A 725 104.93 4.60 47.23
C LYS A 725 106.31 5.19 47.60
N ALA A 726 107.18 5.41 46.61
CA ALA A 726 108.48 6.05 46.84
C ALA A 726 108.35 7.57 47.04
N LEU A 727 107.32 8.19 46.44
CA LEU A 727 107.02 9.61 46.59
C LEU A 727 106.38 9.93 47.94
N GLU A 728 105.47 9.09 48.43
CA GLU A 728 104.81 9.24 49.75
C GLU A 728 105.80 9.28 50.92
N LYS A 729 106.89 8.50 50.87
CA LYS A 729 107.94 8.50 51.92
C LYS A 729 108.75 9.80 51.98
N ARG A 730 108.88 10.55 50.87
CA ARG A 730 109.57 11.86 50.86
C ARG A 730 108.68 12.96 51.43
N THR A 731 107.40 12.94 51.09
CA THR A 731 106.41 13.91 51.57
C THR A 731 106.17 13.78 53.08
N GLN A 732 106.21 12.55 53.63
CA GLN A 732 106.00 12.28 55.07
C GLN A 732 107.05 12.97 55.96
N ALA A 733 108.31 13.05 55.55
CA ALA A 733 109.40 13.65 56.31
C ALA A 733 109.36 15.19 56.35
N GLU A 734 108.75 15.83 55.34
CA GLU A 734 108.56 17.29 55.29
C GLU A 734 107.39 17.76 56.17
N THR A 735 106.36 16.91 56.34
CA THR A 735 105.21 17.16 57.23
C THR A 735 105.52 17.09 58.73
N ASP A 736 106.53 16.31 59.15
CA ASP A 736 106.88 16.16 60.57
C ASP A 736 107.54 17.43 61.18
N VAL A 737 108.13 18.29 60.35
CA VAL A 737 108.68 19.59 60.77
C VAL A 737 107.56 20.65 60.95
N TYR A 738 106.45 20.52 60.23
CA TYR A 738 105.31 21.44 60.30
C TYR A 738 104.42 21.18 61.53
N ILE A 739 104.33 19.92 61.99
CA ILE A 739 103.49 19.47 63.10
C ILE A 739 104.00 19.93 64.49
N ALA A 740 105.28 20.26 64.64
CA ALA A 740 105.80 20.85 65.88
C ALA A 740 105.32 22.30 66.10
N LYS A 741 105.00 23.03 65.02
CA LYS A 741 104.61 24.45 65.06
C LYS A 741 103.11 24.66 65.32
N LYS A 742 102.27 23.69 64.96
CA LYS A 742 100.80 23.76 65.11
C LYS A 742 100.27 23.11 66.40
N LYS A 743 101.13 22.44 67.17
CA LYS A 743 100.84 21.85 68.49
C LYS A 743 100.52 22.86 69.60
N GLY A 744 100.60 24.17 69.34
CA GLY A 744 100.18 25.24 70.26
C GLY A 744 98.71 25.67 70.11
N GLU A 745 98.00 25.28 69.05
CA GLU A 745 96.62 25.72 68.79
C GLU A 745 95.58 24.64 69.20
N ALA A 746 96.02 23.66 69.99
CA ALA A 746 95.34 22.40 70.32
C ALA A 746 94.19 22.46 71.36
N HIS A 747 93.44 23.54 71.50
CA HIS A 747 92.31 23.57 72.46
C HIS A 747 90.98 24.04 71.84
N PHE A 748 90.59 23.32 70.80
CA PHE A 748 89.19 23.16 70.39
C PHE A 748 89.02 21.75 69.77
N ALA A 749 89.77 20.75 70.22
CA ALA A 749 89.31 19.99 71.36
C ALA A 749 87.77 19.81 71.32
N GLU A 750 87.41 18.55 71.13
CA GLU A 750 86.47 17.93 72.06
C GLU A 750 84.99 17.98 71.69
N GLN A 751 84.66 18.25 70.43
CA GLN A 751 83.36 17.82 69.92
C GLN A 751 83.58 16.79 68.83
N GLU A 752 83.49 15.55 69.28
CA GLU A 752 82.94 14.48 68.48
C GLU A 752 83.82 14.19 67.26
N ALA A 753 85.06 13.80 67.54
CA ALA A 753 85.22 12.53 68.21
C ALA A 753 84.25 11.55 67.52
N ILE A 754 84.82 10.90 66.54
CA ILE A 754 85.17 9.53 66.88
C ILE A 754 83.92 8.71 66.59
N VAL A 755 83.88 8.26 65.34
CA VAL A 755 84.42 6.93 65.10
C VAL A 755 83.31 5.95 65.45
N LYS A 756 82.82 5.32 64.43
CA LYS A 756 83.46 4.07 64.08
C LYS A 756 82.91 3.80 62.70
N ALA A 757 83.79 3.95 61.74
CA ALA A 757 84.54 2.80 61.31
C ALA A 757 83.58 1.89 60.55
N ASN A 758 83.63 1.99 59.22
CA ASN A 758 84.57 1.18 58.46
C ASN A 758 84.31 -0.29 58.78
N LYS A 759 83.56 -0.95 57.91
CA LYS A 759 84.01 -1.49 56.61
C LYS A 759 84.08 -3.00 56.78
N LEU A 760 83.96 -3.67 55.65
CA LEU A 760 84.00 -5.12 55.46
C LEU A 760 82.67 -5.79 55.87
N HIS A 761 82.13 -6.75 55.13
CA HIS A 761 82.77 -7.80 54.36
C HIS A 761 82.08 -7.96 52.99
N THR A 762 82.77 -8.14 51.87
CA THR A 762 83.46 -9.35 51.39
C THR A 762 82.63 -10.62 51.42
N ASP A 763 82.44 -11.10 50.19
CA ASP A 763 82.55 -12.46 49.75
C ASP A 763 81.45 -13.44 50.08
N ASP A 764 81.09 -14.11 48.99
CA ASP A 764 80.80 -15.52 48.89
C ASP A 764 79.93 -16.09 50.01
N GLU A 765 78.74 -16.51 49.60
CA GLU A 765 78.64 -17.94 49.42
C GLU A 765 77.47 -18.27 48.49
N ILE A 766 77.83 -18.88 47.38
CA ILE A 766 77.32 -20.21 47.06
C ILE A 766 75.80 -20.28 46.96
N ASN A 767 75.38 -20.36 45.70
CA ASN A 767 74.51 -21.43 45.25
C ASN A 767 73.40 -21.80 46.23
N ARG A 768 72.32 -21.05 46.16
CA ARG A 768 71.06 -21.71 45.83
C ARG A 768 70.51 -21.02 44.60
N ARG A 769 70.92 -21.48 43.42
CA ARG A 769 70.12 -22.49 42.70
C ARG A 769 68.64 -22.27 42.98
N LYS A 770 67.96 -21.85 41.93
CA LYS A 770 66.66 -22.37 41.52
C LYS A 770 65.70 -22.57 42.69
N LYS A 771 64.66 -21.76 42.72
CA LYS A 771 63.34 -22.21 42.28
C LYS A 771 62.35 -21.07 42.43
N PHE A 772 61.37 -21.08 41.53
CA PHE A 772 59.94 -20.93 41.79
C PHE A 772 59.57 -20.24 43.11
N ALA A 773 58.65 -19.31 43.16
CA ALA A 773 57.67 -18.84 42.21
C ALA A 773 56.89 -17.78 42.97
N GLU A 774 56.04 -17.10 42.21
CA GLU A 774 54.66 -16.89 42.63
C GLU A 774 54.40 -15.77 43.63
N ILE A 775 53.41 -14.97 43.21
CA ILE A 775 52.42 -14.35 44.08
C ILE A 775 52.99 -13.11 44.78
N ASP A 776 52.58 -11.90 44.36
CA ASP A 776 51.41 -11.36 45.04
C ASP A 776 50.46 -10.44 44.24
N ILE A 777 50.21 -10.75 42.96
CA ILE A 777 48.94 -10.34 42.33
C ILE A 777 47.74 -10.92 43.12
N ASN A 778 47.93 -12.04 43.82
CA ASN A 778 46.90 -12.61 44.68
C ASN A 778 46.76 -11.89 46.04
N ALA A 779 47.78 -11.27 46.67
CA ALA A 779 47.53 -10.37 47.83
C ALA A 779 46.94 -9.03 47.42
N PHE A 780 47.24 -8.54 46.22
CA PHE A 780 46.53 -7.38 45.69
C PHE A 780 45.04 -7.71 45.47
N ARG A 781 44.73 -8.87 44.86
CA ARG A 781 43.34 -9.37 44.73
C ARG A 781 42.70 -9.75 46.07
N ALA A 782 43.45 -10.26 47.06
CA ALA A 782 42.92 -10.66 48.36
C ALA A 782 42.60 -9.45 49.25
N ARG A 783 43.36 -8.35 49.15
CA ARG A 783 43.07 -7.09 49.86
C ARG A 783 41.89 -6.33 49.24
N VAL A 784 41.71 -6.43 47.92
CA VAL A 784 40.55 -5.85 47.21
C VAL A 784 39.26 -6.66 47.45
N ASN A 785 39.34 -7.99 47.55
CA ASN A 785 38.19 -8.84 47.91
C ASN A 785 37.79 -8.76 49.40
N ALA A 786 38.56 -8.08 50.25
CA ALA A 786 38.27 -7.93 51.69
C ALA A 786 37.38 -6.72 52.04
N LEU A 787 36.91 -5.95 51.06
CA LEU A 787 35.97 -4.85 51.27
C LEU A 787 34.52 -5.36 51.21
N SER A 788 33.78 -5.18 52.30
CA SER A 788 32.38 -5.61 52.37
C SER A 788 31.46 -4.75 51.48
N PRO A 789 30.37 -5.31 50.93
CA PRO A 789 29.45 -4.62 50.02
C PRO A 789 28.80 -3.35 50.59
N GLU A 790 28.75 -3.21 51.92
CA GLU A 790 28.17 -2.06 52.62
C GLU A 790 29.03 -0.79 52.49
N LEU A 791 30.35 -0.91 52.32
CA LEU A 791 31.22 0.26 52.18
C LEU A 791 31.19 0.83 50.75
N TYR A 792 31.01 -0.04 49.74
CA TYR A 792 30.93 0.35 48.33
C TYR A 792 29.66 1.17 48.04
N THR A 793 28.53 0.77 48.64
CA THR A 793 27.25 1.50 48.50
C THR A 793 27.27 2.87 49.19
N GLN A 794 28.01 3.04 50.29
CA GLN A 794 28.17 4.35 50.94
C GLN A 794 29.03 5.35 50.13
N ILE A 795 30.08 4.87 49.44
CA ILE A 795 30.97 5.75 48.65
C ILE A 795 30.28 6.18 47.35
N GLU A 796 29.52 5.28 46.73
CA GLU A 796 28.81 5.53 45.46
C GLU A 796 27.59 6.45 45.65
N THR A 797 26.86 6.33 46.77
CA THR A 797 25.76 7.25 47.09
C THR A 797 26.21 8.66 47.49
N GLN A 798 27.46 8.84 47.92
CA GLN A 798 28.00 10.14 48.36
C GLN A 798 28.96 10.81 47.36
N GLY A 799 29.35 10.15 46.27
CA GLY A 799 30.10 10.77 45.17
C GLY A 799 31.51 11.27 45.53
N LYS A 800 32.20 10.61 46.48
CA LYS A 800 33.52 11.04 46.98
C LYS A 800 34.66 10.05 46.69
N TRP A 801 34.79 9.64 45.43
CA TRP A 801 35.86 8.73 44.98
C TRP A 801 37.27 9.36 45.06
N ALA A 802 37.37 10.68 44.92
CA ALA A 802 38.65 11.39 44.93
C ALA A 802 39.35 11.37 46.31
N ASP A 803 38.58 11.47 47.41
CA ASP A 803 39.12 11.50 48.78
C ASP A 803 39.58 10.11 49.27
N ALA A 804 38.93 9.04 48.79
CA ALA A 804 39.29 7.67 49.14
C ALA A 804 40.58 7.19 48.46
N MET A 805 40.88 7.67 47.24
CA MET A 805 42.12 7.33 46.54
C MET A 805 43.34 8.10 47.08
N ALA A 806 43.14 9.29 47.66
CA ALA A 806 44.21 10.07 48.25
C ALA A 806 44.78 9.45 49.55
N GLN A 807 44.03 8.59 50.24
CA GLN A 807 44.46 7.94 51.49
C GLN A 807 45.28 6.65 51.32
N MET A 808 45.45 6.14 50.08
CA MET A 808 46.11 4.83 49.85
C MET A 808 47.58 4.87 49.40
N GLU A 809 48.24 6.04 49.37
CA GLU A 809 49.69 6.23 49.12
C GLU A 809 50.38 5.18 48.19
N ILE A 810 50.16 5.28 46.86
CA ILE A 810 50.98 4.53 45.88
C ILE A 810 51.63 5.52 44.89
N ASN A 811 52.95 5.44 44.78
CA ASN A 811 53.82 6.39 44.08
C ASN A 811 54.24 5.85 42.69
N TYR A 812 54.25 6.70 41.66
CA TYR A 812 54.71 6.37 40.30
C TYR A 812 56.03 7.09 39.96
N PRO A 813 56.95 6.50 39.16
CA PRO A 813 58.17 7.20 38.73
C PRO A 813 57.88 8.19 37.59
N GLN A 814 58.25 9.44 37.81
CA GLN A 814 58.23 10.56 36.86
C GLN A 814 59.63 10.76 36.23
N ILE A 815 59.70 11.03 34.92
CA ILE A 815 60.79 11.82 34.32
C ILE A 815 60.19 12.87 33.37
N MET A 816 60.32 14.13 33.78
CA MET A 816 60.10 15.43 33.10
C MET A 816 61.35 15.82 32.28
N MET A 817 61.47 16.80 31.37
CA MET A 817 60.70 17.98 30.89
C MET A 817 61.42 18.52 29.61
N THR A 818 60.80 19.26 28.68
CA THR A 818 60.82 20.76 28.52
C THR A 818 60.33 21.06 27.08
N GLY A 819 59.57 22.09 26.67
CA GLY A 819 58.82 23.18 27.29
C GLY A 819 58.35 24.21 26.23
N SER A 820 57.02 24.50 26.19
CA SER A 820 56.31 25.73 25.70
C SER A 820 56.43 26.15 24.21
N GLY A 821 55.40 26.29 23.35
CA GLY A 821 53.96 26.65 23.44
C GLY A 821 53.72 27.92 22.56
N ASN A 822 52.69 28.12 21.71
CA ASN A 822 51.47 27.38 21.39
C ASN A 822 50.77 28.00 20.13
N SER A 823 50.15 27.18 19.27
CA SER A 823 48.80 27.31 18.63
C SER A 823 48.73 26.66 17.23
N SER A 824 47.83 25.74 16.86
CA SER A 824 47.06 24.69 17.56
C SER A 824 46.45 23.78 16.47
N SER A 825 46.96 22.55 16.34
CA SER A 825 46.30 21.40 15.72
C SER A 825 46.59 20.18 16.61
N GLY A 826 45.55 19.39 16.89
CA GLY A 826 45.50 18.40 17.98
C GLY A 826 46.51 17.26 17.89
N ASP A 827 46.96 16.84 19.06
CA ASP A 827 47.85 15.70 19.34
C ASP A 827 47.12 14.69 20.27
N PRO A 828 47.42 13.37 20.18
CA PRO A 828 46.63 12.28 20.74
C PRO A 828 47.20 11.78 22.07
N THR A 829 46.58 12.17 23.18
CA THR A 829 46.90 11.62 24.52
C THR A 829 45.66 11.27 25.36
N SER A 830 44.45 11.27 24.80
CA SER A 830 43.22 10.93 25.55
C SER A 830 42.93 9.43 25.68
N ASN A 831 43.67 8.54 25.00
CA ASN A 831 43.26 7.13 24.89
C ASN A 831 43.73 6.19 26.01
N TYR A 832 44.66 6.59 26.88
CA TYR A 832 45.21 5.65 27.87
C TYR A 832 44.38 5.55 29.17
N PHE A 833 43.57 6.58 29.48
CA PHE A 833 42.75 6.62 30.70
C PHE A 833 41.40 5.92 30.54
N GLN A 834 40.89 5.81 29.30
CA GLN A 834 39.65 5.09 28.97
C GLN A 834 39.83 3.57 28.91
N LEU A 835 41.04 3.10 28.61
CA LEU A 835 41.39 1.68 28.54
C LEU A 835 41.40 1.01 29.93
N LEU A 836 41.73 1.74 31.00
CA LEU A 836 41.73 1.21 32.38
C LEU A 836 40.34 1.19 33.03
N GLN A 837 39.36 1.95 32.51
CA GLN A 837 37.96 1.90 32.97
C GLN A 837 37.19 0.71 32.37
N LEU A 838 37.56 0.23 31.19
CA LEU A 838 36.87 -0.90 30.54
C LEU A 838 37.16 -2.25 31.21
N ASP A 839 38.40 -2.51 31.59
CA ASP A 839 38.81 -3.81 32.18
C ASP A 839 38.16 -4.08 33.56
N HIS A 840 37.86 -3.02 34.33
CA HIS A 840 37.29 -3.19 35.67
C HIS A 840 35.75 -3.33 35.67
N LEU A 841 35.07 -2.81 34.64
CA LEU A 841 33.63 -2.99 34.43
C LEU A 841 33.27 -4.41 33.97
N GLU A 842 34.18 -5.10 33.26
CA GLU A 842 33.97 -6.49 32.83
C GLU A 842 34.08 -7.50 33.99
N ALA A 843 34.88 -7.22 35.01
CA ALA A 843 35.04 -8.10 36.17
C ALA A 843 33.85 -8.06 37.15
N LEU A 844 33.10 -6.95 37.21
CA LEU A 844 31.90 -6.80 38.05
C LEU A 844 30.64 -7.38 37.38
N ARG A 845 30.58 -7.41 36.03
CA ARG A 845 29.45 -8.00 35.28
C ARG A 845 29.33 -9.52 35.48
N ASN A 846 30.44 -10.22 35.71
CA ASN A 846 30.47 -11.69 35.77
C ASN A 846 30.29 -12.29 37.18
N ARG A 847 29.99 -11.49 38.21
CA ARG A 847 29.78 -11.99 39.60
C ARG A 847 28.37 -11.81 40.17
N LEU A 848 27.45 -11.17 39.46
CA LEU A 848 26.05 -11.02 39.88
C LEU A 848 25.09 -11.65 38.87
N ASN A 849 24.89 -12.94 39.07
CA ASN A 849 23.80 -13.81 38.63
C ASN A 849 23.81 -14.49 37.25
N PRO A 850 23.41 -15.79 37.23
CA PRO A 850 23.46 -16.69 36.08
C PRO A 850 22.12 -16.71 35.32
N GLY A 851 22.17 -16.97 34.02
CA GLY A 851 21.00 -17.35 33.23
C GLY A 851 20.70 -16.44 32.04
N THR A 852 20.44 -17.09 30.91
CA THR A 852 19.80 -16.58 29.69
C THR A 852 20.53 -15.47 28.94
N SER A 853 21.48 -15.88 28.11
CA SER A 853 21.67 -15.31 26.79
C SER A 853 20.68 -15.95 25.82
N THR A 854 19.87 -15.15 25.13
CA THR A 854 19.96 -15.16 23.67
C THR A 854 19.43 -13.87 23.05
N PRO A 855 19.98 -13.51 21.88
CA PRO A 855 19.77 -12.25 21.20
C PRO A 855 18.94 -12.44 19.91
N LEU A 856 18.65 -11.32 19.24
CA LEU A 856 18.32 -11.20 17.81
C LEU A 856 16.97 -11.85 17.41
N LEU A 857 16.28 -11.54 16.32
CA LEU A 857 16.53 -10.91 15.03
C LEU A 857 15.10 -10.71 14.44
N SER A 858 14.89 -9.80 13.50
CA SER A 858 14.27 -10.27 12.24
C SER A 858 14.58 -9.33 11.08
N THR A 859 15.28 -9.79 10.05
CA THR A 859 14.79 -10.57 8.88
C THR A 859 13.71 -9.86 8.09
N ALA A 860 14.01 -9.59 6.81
CA ALA A 860 13.50 -10.39 5.69
C ALA A 860 14.13 -9.80 4.42
N GLY A 861 14.84 -10.58 3.61
CA GLY A 861 14.25 -11.59 2.71
C GLY A 861 14.25 -10.97 1.30
N THR A 862 14.46 -11.67 0.19
CA THR A 862 14.34 -13.09 -0.06
C THR A 862 14.89 -13.34 -1.48
N LYS A 863 15.51 -14.50 -1.69
CA LYS A 863 15.43 -15.29 -2.95
C LYS A 863 13.98 -15.33 -3.47
N ASN A 864 13.58 -15.43 -4.72
CA ASN A 864 14.08 -15.99 -5.99
C ASN A 864 13.36 -15.19 -7.11
N TYR A 865 13.69 -15.23 -8.39
CA TYR A 865 13.37 -16.29 -9.33
C TYR A 865 13.90 -15.90 -10.71
N LEU A 866 14.46 -16.87 -11.42
CA LEU A 866 14.54 -16.89 -12.89
C LEU A 866 13.66 -18.08 -13.29
N SER A 867 12.50 -17.78 -13.90
CA SER A 867 12.23 -17.86 -15.34
C SER A 867 12.23 -19.32 -15.84
N GLN A 868 11.31 -19.75 -16.69
CA GLN A 868 11.36 -19.38 -18.12
C GLN A 868 10.06 -19.76 -18.85
N ASN A 869 9.77 -18.96 -19.87
CA ASN A 869 9.13 -19.27 -21.16
C ASN A 869 8.48 -20.65 -21.35
N GLN A 870 7.27 -20.63 -21.90
CA GLN A 870 6.81 -21.70 -22.79
C GLN A 870 6.26 -21.10 -24.08
N GLU A 871 6.89 -21.45 -25.21
CA GLU A 871 6.20 -21.57 -26.49
C GLU A 871 5.74 -23.03 -26.67
N GLN A 872 4.59 -23.16 -27.31
CA GLN A 872 3.69 -24.31 -27.37
C GLN A 872 4.35 -25.63 -27.80
N LYS A 873 4.06 -26.70 -27.06
CA LYS A 873 4.06 -28.08 -27.57
C LYS A 873 3.00 -28.93 -26.86
N SER A 874 2.15 -29.52 -27.68
CA SER A 874 1.06 -30.48 -27.45
C SER A 874 1.05 -31.31 -26.13
N LEU A 875 -0.14 -31.33 -25.51
CA LEU A 875 -0.69 -32.26 -24.51
C LEU A 875 0.18 -33.44 -24.01
N SER A 876 0.60 -33.38 -22.74
CA SER A 876 0.48 -34.48 -21.76
C SER A 876 0.51 -33.92 -20.32
N ALA A 877 -0.32 -34.44 -19.40
CA ALA A 877 -0.49 -33.87 -18.05
C ALA A 877 0.72 -34.14 -17.13
N LYS A 878 1.20 -33.11 -16.42
CA LYS A 878 2.31 -33.22 -15.45
C LYS A 878 1.90 -34.04 -14.20
N PRO A 879 2.81 -34.83 -13.60
CA PRO A 879 2.52 -35.65 -12.42
C PRO A 879 2.40 -34.83 -11.12
N LYS A 880 1.36 -35.11 -10.31
CA LYS A 880 0.98 -34.37 -9.09
C LYS A 880 1.77 -34.81 -7.84
N ILE A 881 1.94 -33.90 -6.87
CA ILE A 881 2.62 -34.13 -5.58
C ILE A 881 1.57 -34.20 -4.46
N PRO A 882 1.38 -35.38 -3.82
CA PRO A 882 0.49 -35.52 -2.68
C PRO A 882 1.16 -35.12 -1.36
N VAL A 883 0.48 -34.30 -0.56
CA VAL A 883 0.90 -33.82 0.76
C VAL A 883 -0.17 -34.18 1.80
N VAL A 884 0.22 -34.82 2.89
CA VAL A 884 -0.67 -35.19 4.00
C VAL A 884 -0.23 -34.47 5.27
N LEU A 885 -1.13 -33.71 5.88
CA LEU A 885 -0.94 -33.12 7.20
C LEU A 885 -1.65 -33.98 8.26
N LEU A 886 -0.86 -34.65 9.10
CA LEU A 886 -1.30 -35.35 10.29
C LEU A 886 -1.25 -34.38 11.47
N LEU A 887 -2.41 -33.90 11.91
CA LEU A 887 -2.51 -32.81 12.87
C LEU A 887 -3.07 -33.29 14.20
N ASP A 888 -2.31 -33.17 15.27
CA ASP A 888 -2.83 -33.33 16.63
C ASP A 888 -3.88 -32.26 16.92
N THR A 889 -5.11 -32.71 17.17
CA THR A 889 -6.24 -31.89 17.61
C THR A 889 -6.82 -32.46 18.90
N SER A 890 -5.98 -33.09 19.72
CA SER A 890 -6.33 -33.53 21.07
C SER A 890 -6.58 -32.36 22.01
N SER A 891 -7.09 -32.65 23.20
CA SER A 891 -7.30 -31.64 24.24
C SER A 891 -6.00 -30.93 24.67
N SER A 892 -4.84 -31.52 24.41
CA SER A 892 -3.52 -30.89 24.68
C SER A 892 -3.22 -29.68 23.78
N MET A 893 -3.94 -29.55 22.67
CA MET A 893 -3.83 -28.44 21.73
C MET A 893 -4.82 -27.31 22.03
N TYR A 894 -5.57 -27.40 23.13
CA TYR A 894 -6.58 -26.39 23.48
C TYR A 894 -5.98 -25.00 23.72
N GLY A 895 -6.77 -23.97 23.42
CA GLY A 895 -6.37 -22.56 23.55
C GLY A 895 -5.45 -22.11 22.42
N GLN A 896 -4.38 -21.38 22.75
CA GLN A 896 -3.52 -20.71 21.77
C GLN A 896 -2.85 -21.66 20.76
N ARG A 897 -2.69 -22.95 21.07
CA ARG A 897 -2.02 -23.92 20.19
C ARG A 897 -2.87 -24.25 18.95
N ILE A 898 -4.14 -24.61 19.13
CA ILE A 898 -5.06 -24.90 18.01
C ILE A 898 -5.40 -23.62 17.23
N ASP A 899 -5.50 -22.48 17.90
CA ASP A 899 -5.71 -21.18 17.24
C ASP A 899 -4.52 -20.83 16.32
N SER A 900 -3.29 -21.01 16.81
CA SER A 900 -2.08 -20.77 16.04
C SER A 900 -1.90 -21.80 14.92
N LEU A 901 -2.29 -23.05 15.12
CA LEU A 901 -2.30 -24.09 14.08
C LEU A 901 -3.28 -23.74 12.95
N ASN A 902 -4.51 -23.35 13.28
CA ASN A 902 -5.52 -22.91 12.31
C ASN A 902 -5.05 -21.66 11.53
N ALA A 903 -4.44 -20.69 12.22
CA ALA A 903 -3.84 -19.52 11.59
C ALA A 903 -2.66 -19.89 10.67
N GLY A 904 -1.88 -20.89 11.06
CA GLY A 904 -0.80 -21.48 10.27
C GLY A 904 -1.31 -22.10 8.97
N ILE A 905 -2.33 -22.96 9.02
CA ILE A 905 -2.96 -23.58 7.83
C ILE A 905 -3.60 -22.52 6.93
N THR A 906 -4.21 -21.49 7.52
CA THR A 906 -4.75 -20.37 6.76
C THR A 906 -3.64 -19.60 6.03
N SER A 907 -2.49 -19.42 6.68
CA SER A 907 -1.31 -18.81 6.07
C SER A 907 -0.72 -19.70 4.97
N PHE A 908 -0.65 -21.01 5.21
CA PHE A 908 -0.22 -22.02 4.22
C PHE A 908 -0.98 -21.87 2.91
N LYS A 909 -2.32 -21.75 2.96
CA LYS A 909 -3.14 -21.52 1.76
C LYS A 909 -2.85 -20.21 1.04
N ARG A 910 -2.49 -19.14 1.77
CA ARG A 910 -2.16 -17.84 1.16
C ARG A 910 -0.86 -17.85 0.38
N GLU A 911 0.04 -18.78 0.67
CA GLU A 911 1.31 -18.91 -0.06
C GLU A 911 1.13 -19.45 -1.48
N PHE A 912 -0.04 -19.99 -1.83
CA PHE A 912 -0.32 -20.57 -3.14
C PHE A 912 -1.26 -19.68 -3.96
N GLU A 913 -0.74 -19.13 -5.06
CA GLU A 913 -1.50 -18.30 -5.99
C GLU A 913 -2.60 -19.12 -6.71
N PRO A 914 -3.82 -18.58 -6.85
CA PRO A 914 -4.92 -19.28 -7.52
C PRO A 914 -4.61 -19.50 -9.01
N ASN A 915 -5.02 -20.65 -9.55
CA ASN A 915 -4.92 -21.03 -10.97
C ASN A 915 -3.48 -21.09 -11.56
N THR A 916 -2.45 -21.29 -10.74
CA THR A 916 -1.08 -21.53 -11.24
C THR A 916 -0.79 -23.02 -11.40
N ASP A 917 0.13 -23.37 -12.32
CA ASP A 917 0.64 -24.73 -12.51
C ASP A 917 1.11 -25.35 -11.19
N THR A 918 1.83 -24.59 -10.36
CA THR A 918 2.35 -25.06 -9.07
C THR A 918 1.22 -25.40 -8.09
N SER A 919 0.19 -24.56 -8.00
CA SER A 919 -0.97 -24.79 -7.13
C SER A 919 -1.87 -25.95 -7.59
N GLN A 920 -1.93 -26.21 -8.90
CA GLN A 920 -2.68 -27.34 -9.46
C GLN A 920 -1.92 -28.68 -9.38
N ASN A 921 -0.59 -28.63 -9.27
CA ASN A 921 0.27 -29.80 -9.18
C ASN A 921 0.47 -30.31 -7.74
N ILE A 922 0.04 -29.56 -6.71
CA ILE A 922 0.15 -29.95 -5.30
C ILE A 922 -1.26 -30.28 -4.79
N GLU A 923 -1.44 -31.48 -4.23
CA GLU A 923 -2.70 -31.89 -3.61
C GLU A 923 -2.52 -32.13 -2.12
N LEU A 924 -3.41 -31.56 -1.31
CA LEU A 924 -3.35 -31.57 0.14
C LEU A 924 -4.47 -32.44 0.72
N ALA A 925 -4.12 -33.32 1.65
CA ALA A 925 -5.03 -34.00 2.55
C ALA A 925 -4.74 -33.61 4.02
N ILE A 926 -5.78 -33.51 4.84
CA ILE A 926 -5.67 -33.19 6.27
C ILE A 926 -6.39 -34.25 7.09
N ILE A 927 -5.66 -34.85 8.03
CA ILE A 927 -6.15 -35.89 8.93
C ILE A 927 -5.90 -35.43 10.37
N THR A 928 -6.92 -35.51 11.21
CA THR A 928 -6.82 -35.12 12.61
C THR A 928 -6.50 -36.33 13.50
N CYS A 929 -5.52 -36.18 14.37
CA CYS A 929 -5.07 -37.21 15.31
C CYS A 929 -5.66 -36.93 16.70
N ASN A 930 -6.89 -37.40 16.94
CA ASN A 930 -7.53 -37.42 18.26
C ASN A 930 -8.44 -38.65 18.45
N SER A 931 -9.11 -38.81 19.60
CA SER A 931 -9.99 -40.00 19.83
C SER A 931 -11.01 -40.25 18.72
N ASN A 932 -11.47 -39.20 18.02
CA ASN A 932 -12.40 -39.25 16.90
C ASN A 932 -11.71 -39.14 15.52
N GLY A 933 -10.40 -39.41 15.46
CA GLY A 933 -9.55 -39.12 14.31
C GLY A 933 -10.13 -39.59 12.99
N ARG A 934 -10.16 -38.67 12.01
CA ARG A 934 -10.79 -38.79 10.69
C ARG A 934 -10.04 -37.94 9.67
N THR A 935 -10.21 -38.27 8.39
CA THR A 935 -9.87 -37.38 7.28
C THR A 935 -10.83 -36.19 7.28
N VAL A 936 -10.31 -34.99 7.52
CA VAL A 936 -11.08 -33.73 7.47
C VAL A 936 -11.11 -33.16 6.05
N GLN A 937 -10.06 -33.43 5.29
CA GLN A 937 -9.92 -33.04 3.89
C GLN A 937 -9.23 -34.19 3.14
N GLU A 938 -9.92 -34.77 2.16
CA GLU A 938 -9.32 -35.68 1.16
C GLU A 938 -8.42 -34.89 0.19
N PHE A 939 -7.61 -35.56 -0.62
CA PHE A 939 -6.71 -34.90 -1.57
C PHE A 939 -7.45 -33.91 -2.48
N VAL A 940 -7.13 -32.63 -2.30
CA VAL A 940 -7.64 -31.53 -3.12
C VAL A 940 -6.48 -30.67 -3.59
N SER A 941 -6.56 -30.19 -4.83
CA SER A 941 -5.55 -29.27 -5.36
C SER A 941 -5.48 -27.99 -4.54
N MET A 942 -4.27 -27.47 -4.36
CA MET A 942 -4.02 -26.37 -3.44
C MET A 942 -4.75 -25.08 -3.85
N ASP A 943 -5.07 -24.90 -5.13
CA ASP A 943 -5.90 -23.81 -5.65
C ASP A 943 -7.35 -23.86 -5.12
N LYS A 944 -7.92 -25.06 -5.01
CA LYS A 944 -9.31 -25.33 -4.58
C LYS A 944 -9.46 -25.61 -3.08
N PHE A 945 -8.36 -25.84 -2.36
CA PHE A 945 -8.38 -26.06 -0.92
C PHE A 945 -8.93 -24.84 -0.16
N VAL A 946 -9.88 -25.09 0.76
CA VAL A 946 -10.41 -24.07 1.67
C VAL A 946 -10.12 -24.51 3.12
N PRO A 947 -9.33 -23.74 3.90
CA PRO A 947 -9.02 -24.09 5.28
C PRO A 947 -10.27 -24.23 6.17
N SER A 948 -10.39 -25.38 6.83
CA SER A 948 -11.44 -25.64 7.82
C SER A 948 -10.94 -25.36 9.24
N SER A 949 -11.78 -24.76 10.10
CA SER A 949 -11.42 -24.51 11.50
C SER A 949 -11.41 -25.81 12.30
N LEU A 950 -10.22 -26.23 12.74
CA LEU A 950 -10.03 -27.40 13.60
C LEU A 950 -10.32 -27.04 15.06
N LYS A 951 -10.82 -28.00 15.84
CA LYS A 951 -11.10 -27.85 17.28
C LYS A 951 -10.34 -28.91 18.06
N ALA A 952 -9.79 -28.51 19.21
CA ALA A 952 -9.10 -29.40 20.12
C ALA A 952 -10.09 -30.20 20.98
N GLU A 953 -10.08 -31.52 20.87
CA GLU A 953 -10.94 -32.44 21.63
C GLU A 953 -10.32 -33.84 21.74
N GLY A 954 -10.67 -34.61 22.77
CA GLY A 954 -10.25 -36.02 22.92
C GLY A 954 -8.78 -36.21 23.32
N THR A 955 -8.30 -37.44 23.15
CA THR A 955 -6.93 -37.93 23.44
C THR A 955 -6.11 -38.06 22.17
N THR A 956 -4.78 -38.08 22.30
CA THR A 956 -3.81 -38.06 21.18
C THR A 956 -3.60 -39.45 20.59
N THR A 957 -4.29 -39.78 19.49
CA THR A 957 -4.20 -41.11 18.83
C THR A 957 -3.42 -41.01 17.51
N ILE A 958 -2.11 -41.20 17.58
CA ILE A 958 -1.23 -41.00 16.44
C ILE A 958 -1.15 -42.23 15.56
N GLY A 959 -1.15 -43.43 16.15
CA GLY A 959 -1.13 -44.69 15.42
C GLY A 959 -2.29 -44.79 14.43
N LYS A 960 -3.51 -44.49 14.91
CA LYS A 960 -4.71 -44.43 14.06
C LYS A 960 -4.57 -43.39 12.93
N GLY A 961 -4.01 -42.21 13.22
CA GLY A 961 -3.77 -41.17 12.21
C GLY A 961 -2.78 -41.62 11.13
N ILE A 962 -1.66 -42.25 11.52
CA ILE A 962 -0.65 -42.80 10.61
C ILE A 962 -1.26 -43.88 9.71
N ASP A 963 -2.06 -44.79 10.27
CA ASP A 963 -2.70 -45.85 9.48
C ASP A 963 -3.68 -45.27 8.44
N LEU A 964 -4.46 -44.24 8.80
CA LEU A 964 -5.33 -43.53 7.86
C LEU A 964 -4.53 -42.80 6.76
N ALA A 965 -3.41 -42.15 7.10
CA ALA A 965 -2.56 -41.51 6.09
C ALA A 965 -1.96 -42.51 5.11
N LEU A 966 -1.53 -43.68 5.58
CA LEU A 966 -1.02 -44.74 4.70
C LEU A 966 -2.12 -45.29 3.79
N GLU A 967 -3.34 -45.46 4.29
CA GLU A 967 -4.50 -45.89 3.49
C GLU A 967 -4.88 -44.87 2.42
N GLU A 968 -4.94 -43.58 2.75
CA GLU A 968 -5.18 -42.48 1.80
C GLU A 968 -4.10 -42.43 0.70
N ILE A 969 -2.83 -42.62 1.07
CA ILE A 969 -1.72 -42.66 0.13
C ILE A 969 -1.76 -43.90 -0.76
N GLU A 970 -2.11 -45.08 -0.23
CA GLU A 970 -2.23 -46.32 -1.00
C GLU A 970 -3.39 -46.25 -2.01
N ASN A 971 -4.49 -45.60 -1.64
CA ASN A 971 -5.64 -45.36 -2.52
C ASN A 971 -5.35 -44.29 -3.59
N TYR A 972 -4.35 -43.42 -3.37
CA TYR A 972 -3.99 -42.35 -4.29
C TYR A 972 -3.05 -42.84 -5.40
N GLN A 973 -3.61 -43.16 -6.58
CA GLN A 973 -2.82 -43.61 -7.73
C GLN A 973 -2.21 -42.45 -8.54
N ASN A 974 -1.05 -41.91 -8.13
CA ASN A 974 -0.23 -41.06 -9.00
C ASN A 974 1.27 -40.98 -8.63
N SER A 975 2.05 -40.30 -9.48
CA SER A 975 3.42 -40.66 -9.90
C SER A 975 4.60 -39.89 -9.25
N LYS A 976 4.39 -39.06 -8.21
CA LYS A 976 5.47 -38.46 -7.41
C LYS A 976 5.38 -38.86 -5.92
N LYS A 977 6.55 -38.96 -5.26
CA LYS A 977 6.70 -39.40 -3.86
C LYS A 977 5.90 -38.51 -2.88
N PRO A 978 4.97 -39.07 -2.07
CA PRO A 978 4.18 -38.32 -1.09
C PRO A 978 4.99 -37.71 0.05
N TRP A 979 4.49 -36.61 0.61
CA TRP A 979 5.04 -35.95 1.79
C TRP A 979 4.05 -35.98 2.95
N VAL A 980 4.46 -36.51 4.09
CA VAL A 980 3.63 -36.64 5.29
C VAL A 980 4.25 -35.83 6.42
N PHE A 981 3.49 -34.91 7.00
CA PHE A 981 3.92 -34.07 8.14
C PHE A 981 3.06 -34.37 9.36
N LEU A 982 3.69 -34.91 10.41
CA LEU A 982 3.07 -35.09 11.71
C LEU A 982 3.37 -33.89 12.61
N ILE A 983 2.31 -33.20 13.05
CA ILE A 983 2.38 -32.13 14.05
C ILE A 983 1.72 -32.63 15.32
N ILE A 984 2.45 -32.68 16.44
CA ILE A 984 2.00 -33.31 17.68
C ILE A 984 2.36 -32.49 18.92
N GLY A 985 1.42 -32.32 19.86
CA GLY A 985 1.60 -31.48 21.05
C GLY A 985 1.58 -32.21 22.39
N SER A 986 1.45 -33.53 22.39
CA SER A 986 1.47 -34.37 23.60
C SER A 986 1.88 -35.82 23.30
N PRO A 987 2.23 -36.63 24.31
CA PRO A 987 2.57 -38.03 24.11
C PRO A 987 1.41 -38.82 23.46
N PRO A 988 1.70 -39.72 22.49
CA PRO A 988 0.68 -40.60 21.93
C PRO A 988 0.04 -41.50 23.00
N THR A 989 -1.27 -41.72 22.90
CA THR A 989 -2.07 -42.47 23.88
C THR A 989 -2.55 -43.83 23.36
N ASP A 990 -2.36 -44.12 22.06
CA ASP A 990 -2.74 -45.37 21.41
C ASP A 990 -1.55 -46.32 21.21
N ASN A 991 -1.80 -47.51 20.65
CA ASN A 991 -0.75 -48.50 20.35
C ASN A 991 -0.06 -48.15 19.01
N TRP A 992 0.68 -47.06 19.00
CA TRP A 992 1.28 -46.46 17.81
C TRP A 992 2.51 -47.21 17.29
N GLN A 993 3.12 -48.11 18.07
CA GLN A 993 4.39 -48.77 17.74
C GLN A 993 4.32 -49.55 16.42
N LYS A 994 3.20 -50.23 16.17
CA LYS A 994 2.98 -50.96 14.91
C LYS A 994 2.87 -50.01 13.71
N SER A 995 2.10 -48.94 13.84
CA SER A 995 1.91 -47.94 12.78
C SER A 995 3.20 -47.15 12.51
N ALA A 996 3.98 -46.84 13.55
CA ALA A 996 5.31 -46.24 13.47
C ALA A 996 6.32 -47.16 12.74
N GLN A 997 6.27 -48.47 12.98
CA GLN A 997 7.08 -49.42 12.22
C GLN A 997 6.69 -49.44 10.74
N ARG A 998 5.39 -49.41 10.41
CA ARG A 998 4.89 -49.38 9.02
C ARG A 998 5.34 -48.13 8.26
N ILE A 999 5.19 -46.94 8.87
CA ILE A 999 5.59 -45.69 8.19
C ILE A 999 7.11 -45.58 8.02
N ARG A 1000 7.90 -46.06 8.99
CA ARG A 1000 9.37 -46.13 8.84
C ARG A 1000 9.79 -47.08 7.72
N GLN A 1001 9.18 -48.26 7.63
CA GLN A 1001 9.41 -49.16 6.49
C GLN A 1001 9.05 -48.51 5.16
N ALA A 1002 7.96 -47.74 5.09
CA ALA A 1002 7.59 -47.00 3.88
C ALA A 1002 8.63 -45.93 3.50
N VAL A 1003 9.21 -45.23 4.48
CA VAL A 1003 10.31 -44.26 4.25
C VAL A 1003 11.59 -44.96 3.79
N GLU A 1004 11.98 -46.07 4.42
CA GLU A 1004 13.16 -46.88 4.06
C GLU A 1004 13.04 -47.47 2.65
N MET A 1005 11.85 -47.91 2.26
CA MET A 1005 11.53 -48.35 0.89
C MET A 1005 11.40 -47.20 -0.11
N ASN A 1006 11.74 -45.96 0.31
CA ASN A 1006 11.66 -44.75 -0.50
C ASN A 1006 10.25 -44.45 -1.05
N LYS A 1007 9.19 -44.95 -0.41
CA LYS A 1007 7.79 -44.79 -0.87
C LYS A 1007 7.19 -43.44 -0.51
N LEU A 1008 7.58 -42.84 0.63
CA LEU A 1008 7.11 -41.53 1.10
C LEU A 1008 8.19 -40.78 1.87
N ASN A 1009 8.03 -39.46 2.03
CA ASN A 1009 8.82 -38.63 2.93
C ASN A 1009 7.99 -38.37 4.19
N PHE A 1010 8.57 -38.54 5.38
CA PHE A 1010 7.86 -38.35 6.65
C PHE A 1010 8.64 -37.39 7.55
N PHE A 1011 7.97 -36.39 8.09
CA PHE A 1011 8.54 -35.39 8.96
C PHE A 1011 7.72 -35.28 10.24
N VAL A 1012 8.39 -35.20 11.38
CA VAL A 1012 7.74 -35.09 12.69
C VAL A 1012 8.09 -33.75 13.32
N VAL A 1013 7.07 -32.99 13.69
CA VAL A 1013 7.15 -31.67 14.31
C VAL A 1013 6.47 -31.73 15.68
N ALA A 1014 7.26 -31.57 16.72
CA ALA A 1014 6.81 -31.53 18.10
C ALA A 1014 6.39 -30.10 18.47
N VAL A 1015 5.23 -29.93 19.09
CA VAL A 1015 4.78 -28.68 19.70
C VAL A 1015 5.20 -28.71 21.17
N GLN A 1016 5.52 -27.56 21.75
CA GLN A 1016 6.01 -27.43 23.13
C GLN A 1016 5.25 -28.32 24.14
N GLY A 1017 5.95 -29.23 24.82
CA GLY A 1017 5.35 -30.19 25.76
C GLY A 1017 5.03 -31.58 25.18
N ALA A 1018 5.38 -31.84 23.92
CA ALA A 1018 5.39 -33.20 23.37
C ALA A 1018 6.63 -33.99 23.84
N ASP A 1019 6.48 -35.32 23.96
CA ASP A 1019 7.55 -36.20 24.41
C ASP A 1019 8.50 -36.58 23.25
N MET A 1020 9.67 -35.94 23.23
CA MET A 1020 10.70 -36.15 22.20
C MET A 1020 11.25 -37.58 22.17
N ILE A 1021 11.18 -38.34 23.28
CA ILE A 1021 11.64 -39.72 23.34
C ILE A 1021 10.71 -40.61 22.50
N SER A 1022 9.41 -40.57 22.78
CA SER A 1022 8.41 -41.31 21.99
C SER A 1022 8.39 -40.87 20.52
N LEU A 1023 8.63 -39.59 20.23
CA LEU A 1023 8.71 -39.09 18.85
C LEU A 1023 9.96 -39.54 18.11
N GLY A 1024 11.09 -39.70 18.81
CA GLY A 1024 12.30 -40.30 18.24
C GLY A 1024 12.08 -41.77 17.83
N GLU A 1025 11.20 -42.49 18.53
CA GLU A 1025 10.79 -43.85 18.14
C GLU A 1025 9.82 -43.89 16.95
N ILE A 1026 9.07 -42.81 16.69
CA ILE A 1026 8.15 -42.69 15.55
C ILE A 1026 8.86 -42.19 14.29
N ALA A 1027 9.76 -41.22 14.45
CA ALA A 1027 10.48 -40.58 13.36
C ALA A 1027 11.52 -41.53 12.72
N PRO A 1028 11.76 -41.44 11.40
CA PRO A 1028 12.86 -42.15 10.75
C PRO A 1028 14.22 -41.56 11.12
N LEU A 1029 15.27 -42.39 11.18
CA LEU A 1029 16.64 -41.97 11.57
C LEU A 1029 17.23 -40.85 10.70
N ASN A 1030 16.83 -40.75 9.44
CA ASN A 1030 17.30 -39.71 8.51
C ASN A 1030 16.55 -38.38 8.64
N THR A 1031 15.46 -38.34 9.41
CA THR A 1031 14.56 -37.19 9.59
C THR A 1031 14.12 -37.12 11.06
N PRO A 1032 15.02 -36.75 11.98
CA PRO A 1032 14.72 -36.70 13.40
C PRO A 1032 13.60 -35.69 13.71
N PRO A 1033 12.83 -35.88 14.79
CA PRO A 1033 11.75 -34.97 15.16
C PRO A 1033 12.31 -33.59 15.47
N LYS A 1034 11.60 -32.53 15.05
CA LYS A 1034 11.98 -31.14 15.29
C LYS A 1034 11.01 -30.45 16.24
N LEU A 1035 11.51 -29.71 17.22
CA LEU A 1035 10.69 -28.95 18.16
C LEU A 1035 10.30 -27.59 17.58
N LEU A 1036 9.02 -27.26 17.61
CA LEU A 1036 8.45 -26.01 17.14
C LEU A 1036 8.65 -24.90 18.18
N ASN A 1037 9.46 -23.91 17.83
CA ASN A 1037 9.75 -22.76 18.69
C ASN A 1037 8.48 -21.92 18.92
N SER A 1038 8.09 -21.69 20.18
CA SER A 1038 7.09 -20.69 20.58
C SER A 1038 5.80 -20.63 19.74
N LEU A 1039 5.26 -21.79 19.31
CA LEU A 1039 4.06 -21.91 18.47
C LEU A 1039 4.14 -21.19 17.10
N LYS A 1040 5.35 -21.08 16.52
CA LYS A 1040 5.64 -20.52 15.18
C LYS A 1040 5.11 -21.39 14.02
N PHE A 1041 3.82 -21.76 14.06
CA PHE A 1041 3.16 -22.54 13.01
C PHE A 1041 3.14 -21.81 11.66
N ARG A 1042 3.07 -20.47 11.67
CA ARG A 1042 3.04 -19.67 10.44
C ARG A 1042 4.35 -19.82 9.66
N GLU A 1043 5.48 -19.75 10.36
CA GLU A 1043 6.84 -19.90 9.83
C GLU A 1043 7.08 -21.33 9.35
N LEU A 1044 6.60 -22.34 10.10
CA LEU A 1044 6.60 -23.74 9.68
C LEU A 1044 5.87 -23.93 8.35
N PHE A 1045 4.64 -23.45 8.25
CA PHE A 1045 3.84 -23.60 7.03
C PHE A 1045 4.36 -22.75 5.87
N TYR A 1046 4.96 -21.60 6.13
CA TYR A 1046 5.67 -20.81 5.12
C TYR A 1046 6.85 -21.60 4.53
N TRP A 1047 7.71 -22.15 5.39
CA TRP A 1047 8.83 -23.00 4.97
C TRP A 1047 8.36 -24.23 4.19
N LEU A 1048 7.26 -24.86 4.63
CA LEU A 1048 6.66 -25.99 3.94
C LEU A 1048 6.18 -25.59 2.54
N ALA A 1049 5.52 -24.44 2.40
CA ALA A 1049 5.05 -23.95 1.11
C ALA A 1049 6.21 -23.69 0.13
N GLU A 1050 7.27 -23.02 0.60
CA GLU A 1050 8.46 -22.76 -0.23
C GLU A 1050 9.17 -24.06 -0.65
N THR A 1051 9.23 -25.03 0.24
CA THR A 1051 9.78 -26.36 -0.06
C THR A 1051 8.93 -27.06 -1.13
N LEU A 1052 7.60 -27.09 -0.97
CA LEU A 1052 6.70 -27.75 -1.92
C LEU A 1052 6.69 -27.06 -3.30
N LYS A 1053 6.76 -25.72 -3.36
CA LYS A 1053 6.90 -24.98 -4.63
C LYS A 1053 8.20 -25.36 -5.34
N THR A 1054 9.30 -25.50 -4.59
CA THR A 1054 10.60 -25.93 -5.13
C THR A 1054 10.52 -27.36 -5.68
N VAL A 1055 9.87 -28.27 -4.95
CA VAL A 1055 9.69 -29.67 -5.37
C VAL A 1055 8.76 -29.78 -6.57
N ALA A 1056 7.69 -28.99 -6.62
CA ALA A 1056 6.75 -28.93 -7.75
C ALA A 1056 7.43 -28.51 -9.06
N ASN A 1057 8.40 -27.61 -8.98
CA ASN A 1057 9.14 -27.11 -10.12
C ASN A 1057 10.37 -27.97 -10.47
N SER A 1058 10.66 -29.04 -9.71
CA SER A 1058 11.77 -29.96 -9.95
C SER A 1058 11.41 -31.13 -10.88
N GLU A 1059 12.38 -31.55 -11.70
CA GLU A 1059 12.25 -32.69 -12.60
C GLU A 1059 12.10 -34.03 -11.84
N PRO A 1060 11.33 -35.01 -12.38
CA PRO A 1060 11.21 -36.33 -11.76
C PRO A 1060 12.59 -37.01 -11.62
N GLY A 1061 13.05 -37.21 -10.39
CA GLY A 1061 14.33 -37.89 -10.09
C GLY A 1061 15.50 -36.97 -9.71
N ALA A 1062 15.32 -35.65 -9.70
CA ALA A 1062 16.34 -34.73 -9.16
C ALA A 1062 16.52 -34.92 -7.64
N ALA A 1063 17.76 -34.90 -7.15
CA ALA A 1063 18.06 -34.91 -5.73
C ALA A 1063 17.59 -33.57 -5.11
N ILE A 1064 16.47 -33.61 -4.38
CA ILE A 1064 15.88 -32.43 -3.75
C ILE A 1064 16.71 -32.07 -2.52
N SER A 1065 17.40 -30.93 -2.56
CA SER A 1065 18.00 -30.31 -1.38
C SER A 1065 16.89 -29.65 -0.56
N ILE A 1066 16.58 -30.23 0.60
CA ILE A 1066 15.59 -29.68 1.53
C ILE A 1066 16.12 -28.35 2.06
N LEU A 1067 15.31 -27.29 2.01
CA LEU A 1067 15.67 -25.96 2.50
C LEU A 1067 16.06 -26.05 3.99
N PRO A 1068 17.12 -25.34 4.44
CA PRO A 1068 17.59 -25.42 5.82
C PRO A 1068 16.49 -25.01 6.83
N VAL A 1069 16.26 -25.87 7.82
CA VAL A 1069 15.19 -25.75 8.82
C VAL A 1069 15.63 -24.80 9.94
N THR A 1070 15.67 -23.48 9.70
CA THR A 1070 16.36 -22.54 10.62
C THR A 1070 15.46 -21.50 11.29
N GLU A 1071 14.23 -21.27 10.82
CA GLU A 1071 13.40 -20.17 11.34
C GLU A 1071 12.31 -20.60 12.36
N TRP A 1072 11.81 -21.85 12.26
CA TRP A 1072 10.70 -22.35 13.10
C TRP A 1072 11.08 -23.50 14.04
N ALA A 1073 12.20 -24.19 13.78
CA ALA A 1073 12.66 -25.29 14.61
C ALA A 1073 13.71 -24.83 15.63
N GLU A 1074 13.66 -25.37 16.84
CA GLU A 1074 14.79 -25.34 17.77
C GLU A 1074 15.74 -26.50 17.44
N ASP A 1075 17.04 -26.20 17.32
CA ASP A 1075 18.08 -27.23 17.29
C ASP A 1075 18.39 -27.60 18.74
N GLU A 1076 17.86 -28.74 19.20
CA GLU A 1076 18.36 -29.38 20.42
C GLU A 1076 19.72 -30.02 20.11
N TYR A 1077 20.71 -29.70 20.96
CA TYR A 1077 21.99 -30.39 21.05
C TYR A 1077 21.83 -31.81 21.59
#